data_AF-A0A927BAE8-F1
#
_entry.id   AF-A0A927BAE8-F1
#
_cell.length_a   1.000
_cell.length_b   1.000
_cell.length_c   1.000
_cell.angle_alpha   90.00
_cell.angle_beta   90.00
_cell.angle_gamma   90.00
#
_symmetry.space_group_name_H-M   'P 1'
#
loop_
_entity.id
_entity.type
_entity.pdbx_description
1 polymer ?
#
loop_
_entity_poly.entity_id
_entity_poly.type
_entity_poly.pdbx_seq_one_letter_code
_entity_poly.pdbx_strand_id
1 'polypeptide(L)'
;MKTRFYACSLKASGPWRRLTALAAGVLLAPAAWAQIQVPVGNPNDGAARRPLGTYFGYERSALIYTAAEIATSGTLTQLAFYLNTVGTPGAAPTKVYLKTVSNSTFAAATTVAAEEAGATLVYDATIPAAAFTANTWITLPLTTPFAYNGTSNLEVIVETNPMGSGNESSTTKAFRYTTTGAGNNRAQFWSADNTAPAGNGILSLLRPNIQLTGLAAWTCLPATPLSVSNITATSAQVSFTPGSGNTSYTVTYTPAGGTPTTVTTPTSPVNLTGLTQGTAYRVTVVGSCSGSTTAPEVTAFFSTLLACAPVTALSVSNITLTSAQVSFTPGNGNMSYTVRYTPTGGTTTTVPAPASPVSLTGLTPGTIYSVAVVGNCTGGTTSSTTTAAFVTSPANDECAGATLLTATATCTPITTTNRSATASTGVPAPSSTAMGGCFPAGSPVSNDVWYRIVVPASGGLAVTTSAVTGSVLTDTGMTLYTGTCGTLTEVACSDDPSSTNPFASIRALGLTPGATVYARVWSKGTTLTGPFSICAVTIPTNDAAVRAIYTLGRVPIGVAQVVQAVVTNVGIQALTNVPVTLAVTGATTFTNTQTVASLASGASATVSFASYTPTTVGTNTLTVSLPTDDVGTNNAQTYAQIITTNTFSYVNNSAPTSRVGFPAGTTGAFVARFNTPVARSLTGITAGLGGNSTVGRTVYGVVVNSSGGVLARTPDYVVTAADIDRRKTFALATPLPIAAGDFYVGLVQMPAPAGGAAYFPLSTVPEDPTRPGTFFEISPFSPTTGGTLADLASNSFGAFILEAEANIILATNSAALSAAVSVYPNPSPGRVTLEVREAKAQGPLQVQVTNLLGQVVHTAAVRDNAQNKLDLSGLAEGVYVLRVQTGSQYTIRQLVLTK
;
A
#
# COMPACT_ATOMS: atom_id res chain seq x y z
N MET A 1 11.07 46.07 -38.68
CA MET A 1 10.08 45.69 -39.72
C MET A 1 8.68 45.94 -39.16
N LYS A 2 7.87 46.73 -39.87
CA LYS A 2 6.49 47.07 -39.51
C LYS A 2 5.55 45.97 -39.98
N THR A 3 4.69 45.45 -39.10
CA THR A 3 3.43 44.79 -39.51
C THR A 3 2.34 45.12 -38.50
N ARG A 4 1.23 45.65 -39.01
CA ARG A 4 0.08 46.24 -38.29
C ARG A 4 -0.89 45.14 -37.83
N PHE A 5 -1.44 45.27 -36.63
CA PHE A 5 -2.74 44.69 -36.25
C PHE A 5 -3.61 45.78 -35.62
N TYR A 6 -4.84 45.91 -36.14
CA TYR A 6 -5.87 46.81 -35.63
C TYR A 6 -6.46 46.24 -34.32
N ALA A 7 -6.44 47.04 -33.25
CA ALA A 7 -7.23 46.81 -32.05
C ALA A 7 -8.15 48.02 -31.85
N CYS A 8 -9.46 47.80 -31.93
CA CYS A 8 -10.47 48.79 -31.59
C CYS A 8 -10.81 48.65 -30.10
N SER A 9 -10.39 49.63 -29.29
CA SER A 9 -10.81 49.75 -27.90
C SER A 9 -11.96 50.77 -27.79
N LEU A 10 -13.12 50.35 -27.32
CA LEU A 10 -14.20 51.27 -26.94
C LEU A 10 -14.08 51.59 -25.45
N LYS A 11 -13.67 52.83 -25.18
CA LYS A 11 -13.70 53.50 -23.87
C LYS A 11 -15.15 53.71 -23.44
N ALA A 12 -15.44 53.35 -22.19
CA ALA A 12 -16.64 53.75 -21.49
C ALA A 12 -16.57 55.23 -21.09
N SER A 13 -17.65 55.98 -21.36
CA SER A 13 -17.92 57.30 -20.79
C SER A 13 -19.40 57.36 -20.42
N GLY A 14 -19.69 57.62 -19.14
CA GLY A 14 -21.05 57.85 -18.64
C GLY A 14 -21.69 59.13 -19.21
N PRO A 15 -22.96 59.38 -18.88
CA PRO A 15 -23.16 60.37 -17.82
C PRO A 15 -24.35 60.10 -16.88
N TRP A 16 -24.23 60.63 -15.66
CA TRP A 16 -25.31 60.79 -14.69
C TRP A 16 -25.97 62.18 -14.81
N ARG A 17 -27.26 62.23 -14.45
CA ARG A 17 -28.12 63.38 -14.05
C ARG A 17 -28.72 64.27 -15.15
N ARG A 18 -30.05 64.16 -15.31
CA ARG A 18 -31.00 65.27 -15.08
C ARG A 18 -32.33 64.73 -14.53
N LEU A 19 -32.75 65.25 -13.39
CA LEU A 19 -34.10 65.18 -12.84
C LEU A 19 -35.03 66.06 -13.69
N THR A 20 -36.19 65.53 -14.08
CA THR A 20 -37.44 66.31 -14.23
C THR A 20 -38.61 65.38 -13.94
N ALA A 21 -39.28 65.64 -12.82
CA ALA A 21 -40.57 65.06 -12.50
C ALA A 21 -41.63 65.63 -13.45
N LEU A 22 -42.43 64.75 -14.07
CA LEU A 22 -43.71 65.13 -14.65
C LEU A 22 -44.77 64.22 -14.03
N ALA A 23 -45.50 64.75 -13.06
CA ALA A 23 -46.73 64.17 -12.56
C ALA A 23 -47.81 64.39 -13.62
N ALA A 24 -48.21 63.34 -14.33
CA ALA A 24 -49.42 63.34 -15.14
C ALA A 24 -50.55 62.73 -14.30
N GLY A 25 -51.39 63.60 -13.74
CA GLY A 25 -52.70 63.20 -13.23
C GLY A 25 -53.53 62.66 -14.39
N VAL A 26 -53.70 61.35 -14.44
CA VAL A 26 -54.64 60.70 -15.35
C VAL A 26 -56.03 60.97 -14.80
N LEU A 27 -56.74 61.93 -15.42
CA LEU A 27 -58.19 62.01 -15.33
C LEU A 27 -58.75 60.66 -15.81
N LEU A 28 -59.35 59.91 -14.88
CA LEU A 28 -60.19 58.75 -15.18
C LEU A 28 -61.45 59.22 -15.90
N ALA A 29 -61.39 59.30 -17.23
CA ALA A 29 -62.59 59.18 -18.05
C ALA A 29 -63.01 57.71 -18.04
N PRO A 30 -64.29 57.37 -17.79
CA PRO A 30 -64.74 55.99 -17.96
C PRO A 30 -64.53 55.61 -19.44
N ALA A 31 -63.76 54.55 -19.67
CA ALA A 31 -63.55 54.01 -21.01
C ALA A 31 -64.91 53.64 -21.60
N ALA A 32 -65.34 54.34 -22.65
CA ALA A 32 -66.48 53.92 -23.44
C ALA A 32 -66.08 52.63 -24.17
N TRP A 33 -66.49 51.48 -23.64
CA TRP A 33 -66.25 50.19 -24.28
C TRP A 33 -66.95 50.15 -25.63
N ALA A 34 -66.27 49.64 -26.66
CA ALA A 34 -66.85 49.49 -27.99
C ALA A 34 -68.09 48.59 -27.91
N GLN A 35 -69.22 49.10 -28.39
CA GLN A 35 -70.47 48.36 -28.44
C GLN A 35 -70.61 47.69 -29.80
N ILE A 36 -70.85 46.38 -29.81
CA ILE A 36 -70.96 45.58 -31.04
C ILE A 36 -72.44 45.37 -31.33
N GLN A 37 -72.92 45.90 -32.45
CA GLN A 37 -74.30 45.71 -32.88
C GLN A 37 -74.37 44.55 -33.87
N VAL A 38 -75.30 43.63 -33.64
CA VAL A 38 -75.56 42.49 -34.52
C VAL A 38 -77.03 42.49 -34.95
N PRO A 39 -77.32 42.66 -36.26
CA PRO A 39 -76.37 42.96 -37.34
C PRO A 39 -75.74 44.35 -37.24
N VAL A 40 -74.58 44.52 -37.87
CA VAL A 40 -73.87 45.81 -37.96
C VAL A 40 -74.80 46.86 -38.57
N GLY A 41 -74.87 48.04 -37.96
CA GLY A 41 -75.72 49.15 -38.42
C GLY A 41 -77.18 49.06 -37.96
N ASN A 42 -77.57 48.03 -37.19
CA ASN A 42 -78.91 47.86 -36.63
C ASN A 42 -80.05 48.03 -37.68
N PRO A 43 -80.04 47.26 -38.78
CA PRO A 43 -81.04 47.38 -39.85
C PRO A 43 -82.46 47.06 -39.37
N ASN A 44 -83.47 47.64 -40.02
CA ASN A 44 -84.87 47.58 -39.58
C ASN A 44 -85.75 46.88 -40.63
N ASP A 45 -85.81 45.54 -40.58
CA ASP A 45 -86.70 44.77 -41.45
C ASP A 45 -88.14 44.72 -40.91
N GLY A 46 -88.31 45.13 -39.65
CA GLY A 46 -89.59 45.18 -38.96
C GLY A 46 -89.40 45.17 -37.45
N ALA A 47 -90.51 45.10 -36.72
CA ALA A 47 -90.51 44.98 -35.28
C ALA A 47 -91.46 43.89 -34.78
N ALA A 48 -91.09 43.23 -33.69
CA ALA A 48 -91.86 42.20 -33.03
C ALA A 48 -91.82 42.40 -31.52
N ARG A 49 -92.77 41.81 -30.80
CA ARG A 49 -92.83 41.94 -29.34
C ARG A 49 -91.66 41.27 -28.59
N ARG A 50 -90.99 40.32 -29.25
CA ARG A 50 -89.86 39.56 -28.71
C ARG A 50 -88.55 40.36 -28.79
N PRO A 51 -87.61 40.23 -27.85
CA PRO A 51 -87.57 39.16 -26.85
C PRO A 51 -88.09 39.56 -25.47
N LEU A 52 -88.36 40.84 -25.21
CA LEU A 52 -88.75 41.35 -23.87
C LEU A 52 -90.25 41.68 -23.76
N GLY A 53 -91.08 40.92 -24.47
CA GLY A 53 -92.53 41.06 -24.47
C GLY A 53 -93.19 40.53 -23.22
N THR A 54 -94.33 41.09 -22.81
CA THR A 54 -95.09 40.62 -21.63
C THR A 54 -96.61 40.54 -21.89
N TYR A 55 -96.99 40.33 -23.15
CA TYR A 55 -98.40 40.15 -23.54
C TYR A 55 -98.99 38.84 -23.06
N PHE A 56 -98.20 37.76 -23.07
CA PHE A 56 -98.57 36.51 -22.39
C PHE A 56 -97.95 36.45 -20.99
N GLY A 57 -98.56 35.67 -20.11
CA GLY A 57 -98.05 35.43 -18.75
C GLY A 57 -96.63 34.90 -18.71
N TYR A 58 -96.23 34.12 -19.72
CA TYR A 58 -94.89 33.61 -19.93
C TYR A 58 -94.50 33.77 -21.41
N GLU A 59 -93.37 34.42 -21.66
CA GLU A 59 -92.78 34.56 -22.99
C GLU A 59 -91.31 34.18 -22.97
N ARG A 60 -90.86 33.43 -23.98
CA ARG A 60 -89.46 32.97 -24.06
C ARG A 60 -88.95 33.05 -25.49
N SER A 61 -87.66 33.32 -25.63
CA SER A 61 -86.96 33.43 -26.91
C SER A 61 -85.58 32.79 -26.82
N ALA A 62 -85.18 31.99 -27.80
CA ALA A 62 -83.80 31.53 -27.98
C ALA A 62 -83.27 32.09 -29.30
N LEU A 63 -82.12 32.76 -29.26
CA LEU A 63 -81.60 33.58 -30.36
C LEU A 63 -80.13 33.23 -30.64
N ILE A 64 -79.80 32.87 -31.88
CA ILE A 64 -78.41 32.57 -32.29
C ILE A 64 -77.79 33.77 -33.01
N TYR A 65 -76.64 34.21 -32.51
CA TYR A 65 -75.75 35.20 -33.13
C TYR A 65 -74.43 34.53 -33.50
N THR A 66 -74.05 34.56 -34.77
CA THR A 66 -72.90 33.79 -35.25
C THR A 66 -71.58 34.43 -34.88
N ALA A 67 -70.51 33.64 -34.71
CA ALA A 67 -69.17 34.14 -34.42
C ALA A 67 -68.68 35.13 -35.48
N ALA A 68 -69.01 34.89 -36.75
CA ALA A 68 -68.69 35.79 -37.85
C ALA A 68 -69.40 37.15 -37.75
N GLU A 69 -70.62 37.19 -37.19
CA GLU A 69 -71.35 38.44 -36.97
C GLU A 69 -70.83 39.23 -35.77
N ILE A 70 -70.30 38.54 -34.74
CA ILE A 70 -69.75 39.19 -33.53
C ILE A 70 -68.30 39.62 -33.74
N ALA A 71 -67.51 38.82 -34.48
CA ALA A 71 -66.17 39.12 -34.98
C ALA A 71 -65.11 39.50 -33.93
N THR A 72 -65.30 39.16 -32.65
CA THR A 72 -64.31 39.34 -31.58
C THR A 72 -64.53 38.34 -30.44
N SER A 73 -63.51 38.15 -29.60
CA SER A 73 -63.60 37.48 -28.30
C SER A 73 -63.58 38.51 -27.15
N GLY A 74 -63.76 38.03 -25.92
CA GLY A 74 -63.60 38.84 -24.71
C GLY A 74 -64.62 38.48 -23.63
N THR A 75 -64.74 39.33 -22.61
CA THR A 75 -65.69 39.12 -21.51
C THR A 75 -66.92 40.00 -21.72
N LEU A 76 -68.05 39.40 -22.07
CA LEU A 76 -69.31 40.12 -22.21
C LEU A 76 -69.81 40.56 -20.84
N THR A 77 -70.10 41.85 -20.69
CA THR A 77 -70.56 42.44 -19.42
C THR A 77 -71.95 43.04 -19.52
N GLN A 78 -72.47 43.26 -20.73
CA GLN A 78 -73.79 43.84 -20.95
C GLN A 78 -74.31 43.47 -22.34
N LEU A 79 -75.64 43.29 -22.44
CA LEU A 79 -76.36 43.10 -23.71
C LEU A 79 -77.57 44.03 -23.79
N ALA A 80 -78.05 44.36 -25.00
CA ALA A 80 -79.22 45.20 -25.18
C ALA A 80 -80.02 44.84 -26.44
N PHE A 81 -81.34 45.10 -26.43
CA PHE A 81 -82.22 44.92 -27.59
C PHE A 81 -82.86 46.24 -28.01
N TYR A 82 -82.97 46.50 -29.31
CA TYR A 82 -83.45 47.79 -29.82
C TYR A 82 -84.97 47.86 -29.88
N LEU A 83 -85.58 48.83 -29.20
CA LEU A 83 -87.03 49.06 -29.17
C LEU A 83 -87.41 50.17 -30.16
N ASN A 84 -88.19 49.86 -31.20
CA ASN A 84 -88.64 50.86 -32.19
C ASN A 84 -89.75 51.75 -31.61
N THR A 85 -90.85 51.15 -31.18
CA THR A 85 -92.02 51.86 -30.65
C THR A 85 -92.46 51.25 -29.33
N VAL A 86 -93.04 52.09 -28.47
CA VAL A 86 -93.62 51.66 -27.20
C VAL A 86 -94.98 52.33 -26.97
N GLY A 87 -95.97 51.56 -26.52
CA GLY A 87 -97.27 52.06 -26.05
C GLY A 87 -97.24 52.30 -24.53
N THR A 88 -98.16 51.67 -23.80
CA THR A 88 -98.15 51.62 -22.33
C THR A 88 -97.51 50.30 -21.85
N PRO A 89 -96.17 50.24 -21.65
CA PRO A 89 -95.46 48.98 -21.38
C PRO A 89 -95.71 48.45 -19.98
N GLY A 90 -95.84 47.13 -19.86
CA GLY A 90 -95.76 46.47 -18.57
C GLY A 90 -94.31 46.31 -18.09
N ALA A 91 -94.09 46.21 -16.78
CA ALA A 91 -92.80 45.79 -16.24
C ALA A 91 -92.49 44.34 -16.68
N ALA A 92 -91.23 44.04 -16.98
CA ALA A 92 -90.81 42.74 -17.50
C ALA A 92 -89.84 42.03 -16.55
N PRO A 93 -90.34 41.12 -15.69
CA PRO A 93 -89.49 40.17 -14.95
C PRO A 93 -88.71 39.33 -15.97
N THR A 94 -87.39 39.49 -16.05
CA THR A 94 -86.57 38.99 -17.16
C THR A 94 -85.41 38.15 -16.65
N LYS A 95 -85.20 36.99 -17.26
CA LYS A 95 -83.96 36.21 -17.14
C LYS A 95 -83.27 36.10 -18.48
N VAL A 96 -81.93 36.17 -18.48
CA VAL A 96 -81.12 35.95 -19.67
C VAL A 96 -80.04 34.91 -19.40
N TYR A 97 -79.98 33.90 -20.25
CA TYR A 97 -78.98 32.84 -20.23
C TYR A 97 -78.13 32.89 -21.49
N LEU A 98 -76.82 32.64 -21.34
CA LEU A 98 -75.87 32.60 -22.45
C LEU A 98 -75.12 31.26 -22.49
N LYS A 99 -74.93 30.74 -23.70
CA LYS A 99 -73.99 29.65 -23.97
C LYS A 99 -73.36 29.84 -25.34
N THR A 100 -72.21 29.19 -25.54
CA THR A 100 -71.63 29.04 -26.86
C THR A 100 -72.15 27.77 -27.53
N VAL A 101 -72.53 27.85 -28.80
CA VAL A 101 -72.98 26.72 -29.61
C VAL A 101 -72.20 26.62 -30.91
N SER A 102 -72.10 25.43 -31.48
CA SER A 102 -71.51 25.20 -32.80
C SER A 102 -72.48 25.48 -33.95
N ASN A 103 -73.79 25.33 -33.70
CA ASN A 103 -74.82 25.46 -34.72
C ASN A 103 -75.06 26.94 -35.08
N SER A 104 -75.27 27.25 -36.35
CA SER A 104 -75.54 28.61 -36.85
C SER A 104 -77.02 28.91 -37.09
N THR A 105 -77.88 27.90 -36.90
CA THR A 105 -79.35 27.94 -37.01
C THR A 105 -79.95 26.81 -36.16
N PHE A 106 -81.19 26.97 -35.70
CA PHE A 106 -81.98 25.88 -35.13
C PHE A 106 -82.42 24.94 -36.25
N ALA A 107 -81.96 23.69 -36.20
CA ALA A 107 -82.27 22.68 -37.22
C ALA A 107 -83.71 22.15 -37.11
N ALA A 108 -84.25 22.08 -35.90
CA ALA A 108 -85.61 21.69 -35.59
C ALA A 108 -86.09 22.45 -34.34
N ALA A 109 -87.40 22.48 -34.11
CA ALA A 109 -87.95 23.09 -32.91
C ALA A 109 -87.68 22.21 -31.66
N THR A 110 -87.31 22.85 -30.55
CA THR A 110 -86.88 22.20 -29.29
C THR A 110 -87.67 22.76 -28.10
N THR A 111 -87.53 22.14 -26.92
CA THR A 111 -88.13 22.65 -25.67
C THR A 111 -87.24 23.71 -25.02
N VAL A 112 -87.82 24.58 -24.20
CA VAL A 112 -87.07 25.61 -23.44
C VAL A 112 -85.95 24.99 -22.60
N ALA A 113 -86.26 23.89 -21.89
CA ALA A 113 -85.29 23.21 -21.03
C ALA A 113 -84.09 22.66 -21.80
N ALA A 114 -84.28 22.25 -23.07
CA ALA A 114 -83.17 21.81 -23.92
C ALA A 114 -82.25 22.97 -24.31
N GLU A 115 -82.80 24.16 -24.54
CA GLU A 115 -81.98 25.33 -24.84
C GLU A 115 -81.27 25.89 -23.62
N GLU A 116 -81.88 25.83 -22.43
CA GLU A 116 -81.22 26.29 -21.20
C GLU A 116 -80.14 25.33 -20.68
N ALA A 117 -80.12 24.07 -21.14
CA ALA A 117 -79.13 23.10 -20.73
C ALA A 117 -77.69 23.56 -21.06
N GLY A 118 -76.86 23.66 -20.02
CA GLY A 118 -75.46 24.12 -20.14
C GLY A 118 -75.31 25.64 -20.32
N ALA A 119 -76.39 26.42 -20.24
CA ALA A 119 -76.32 27.87 -20.29
C ALA A 119 -76.03 28.50 -18.93
N THR A 120 -75.29 29.60 -18.95
CA THR A 120 -74.98 30.40 -17.77
C THR A 120 -76.05 31.47 -17.60
N LEU A 121 -76.68 31.54 -16.42
CA LEU A 121 -77.57 32.65 -16.06
C LEU A 121 -76.73 33.92 -15.86
N VAL A 122 -76.94 34.92 -16.71
CA VAL A 122 -76.13 36.16 -16.72
C VAL A 122 -76.93 37.40 -16.33
N TYR A 123 -78.26 37.32 -16.30
CA TYR A 123 -79.15 38.39 -15.87
C TYR A 123 -80.42 37.79 -15.26
N ASP A 124 -80.83 38.28 -14.09
CA ASP A 124 -82.07 37.89 -13.41
C ASP A 124 -82.61 39.11 -12.65
N ALA A 125 -83.47 39.91 -13.29
CA ALA A 125 -84.05 41.09 -12.69
C ALA A 125 -85.32 41.55 -13.44
N THR A 126 -86.14 42.39 -12.77
CA THR A 126 -87.31 43.00 -13.39
C THR A 126 -86.95 44.33 -14.05
N ILE A 127 -87.18 44.43 -15.36
CA ILE A 127 -87.05 45.68 -16.12
C ILE A 127 -88.30 46.53 -15.85
N PRO A 128 -88.18 47.72 -15.24
CA PRO A 128 -89.34 48.55 -14.93
C PRO A 128 -89.99 49.10 -16.21
N ALA A 129 -91.31 49.31 -16.19
CA ALA A 129 -92.07 49.86 -17.32
C ALA A 129 -91.44 51.15 -17.90
N ALA A 130 -90.94 52.02 -17.02
CA ALA A 130 -90.30 53.29 -17.39
C ALA A 130 -88.96 53.14 -18.15
N ALA A 131 -88.30 51.97 -18.10
CA ALA A 131 -87.07 51.74 -18.84
C ALA A 131 -87.30 51.52 -20.34
N PHE A 132 -88.53 51.20 -20.76
CA PHE A 132 -88.88 50.98 -22.16
C PHE A 132 -89.12 52.32 -22.87
N THR A 133 -88.10 52.84 -23.52
CA THR A 133 -88.18 54.10 -24.30
C THR A 133 -88.12 53.81 -25.80
N ALA A 134 -89.03 54.38 -26.60
CA ALA A 134 -89.02 54.20 -28.05
C ALA A 134 -87.72 54.70 -28.69
N ASN A 135 -87.29 54.05 -29.77
CA ASN A 135 -86.05 54.29 -30.50
C ASN A 135 -84.77 54.23 -29.64
N THR A 136 -84.72 53.34 -28.65
CA THR A 136 -83.54 53.15 -27.79
C THR A 136 -83.14 51.68 -27.63
N TRP A 137 -81.90 51.46 -27.22
CA TRP A 137 -81.41 50.14 -26.79
C TRP A 137 -81.81 49.89 -25.33
N ILE A 138 -82.64 48.88 -25.11
CA ILE A 138 -83.01 48.43 -23.76
C ILE A 138 -81.88 47.58 -23.21
N THR A 139 -81.14 48.16 -22.26
CA THR A 139 -79.86 47.65 -21.79
C THR A 139 -79.99 46.75 -20.56
N LEU A 140 -79.32 45.61 -20.58
CA LEU A 140 -79.28 44.59 -19.54
C LEU A 140 -77.82 44.38 -19.09
N PRO A 141 -77.39 44.98 -17.96
CA PRO A 141 -76.05 44.76 -17.40
C PRO A 141 -75.97 43.36 -16.79
N LEU A 142 -74.98 42.56 -17.21
CA LEU A 142 -74.86 41.17 -16.76
C LEU A 142 -74.34 41.13 -15.33
N THR A 143 -75.03 40.39 -14.45
CA THR A 143 -74.59 40.14 -13.07
C THR A 143 -73.44 39.13 -13.02
N THR A 144 -73.40 38.22 -14.00
CA THR A 144 -72.29 37.30 -14.22
C THR A 144 -71.67 37.60 -15.58
N PRO A 145 -70.48 38.23 -15.65
CA PRO A 145 -69.78 38.44 -16.91
C PRO A 145 -69.52 37.11 -17.63
N PHE A 146 -69.70 37.07 -18.95
CA PHE A 146 -69.62 35.84 -19.73
C PHE A 146 -68.40 35.85 -20.65
N ALA A 147 -67.46 34.92 -20.45
CA ALA A 147 -66.29 34.79 -21.31
C ALA A 147 -66.66 34.18 -22.66
N TYR A 148 -66.58 34.99 -23.72
CA TYR A 148 -66.88 34.58 -25.09
C TYR A 148 -65.58 34.34 -25.88
N ASN A 149 -65.48 33.16 -26.49
CA ASN A 149 -64.25 32.70 -27.15
C ASN A 149 -64.01 33.32 -28.53
N GLY A 150 -65.00 33.99 -29.13
CA GLY A 150 -64.90 34.59 -30.45
C GLY A 150 -64.89 33.62 -31.63
N THR A 151 -64.96 32.31 -31.38
CA THR A 151 -64.91 31.26 -32.42
C THR A 151 -66.19 30.44 -32.50
N SER A 152 -66.91 30.27 -31.40
CA SER A 152 -68.21 29.59 -31.34
C SER A 152 -69.35 30.59 -31.51
N ASN A 153 -70.53 30.17 -31.99
CA ASN A 153 -71.70 31.06 -32.05
C ASN A 153 -72.24 31.32 -30.63
N LEU A 154 -72.88 32.47 -30.42
CA LEU A 154 -73.49 32.83 -29.16
C LEU A 154 -75.00 32.56 -29.21
N GLU A 155 -75.50 31.78 -28.27
CA GLU A 155 -76.94 31.64 -28.07
C GLU A 155 -77.39 32.47 -26.86
N VAL A 156 -78.43 33.29 -27.08
CA VAL A 156 -79.04 34.18 -26.10
C VAL A 156 -80.46 33.73 -25.86
N ILE A 157 -80.72 33.24 -24.65
CA ILE A 157 -82.04 32.76 -24.23
C ILE A 157 -82.63 33.78 -23.27
N VAL A 158 -83.80 34.30 -23.59
CA VAL A 158 -84.49 35.36 -22.85
C VAL A 158 -85.84 34.82 -22.40
N GLU A 159 -86.09 34.90 -21.10
CA GLU A 159 -87.39 34.60 -20.50
C GLU A 159 -88.01 35.88 -19.91
N THR A 160 -89.30 36.09 -20.14
CA THR A 160 -90.10 37.09 -19.45
C THR A 160 -91.34 36.45 -18.81
N ASN A 161 -91.60 36.80 -17.55
CA ASN A 161 -92.68 36.18 -16.77
C ASN A 161 -93.42 37.20 -15.87
N PRO A 162 -94.36 37.99 -16.41
CA PRO A 162 -95.26 38.81 -15.61
C PRO A 162 -96.32 38.00 -14.83
N MET A 163 -96.43 36.68 -15.06
CA MET A 163 -97.47 35.77 -14.56
C MET A 163 -98.89 36.09 -15.10
N GLY A 164 -99.86 35.21 -14.83
CA GLY A 164 -101.27 35.38 -15.24
C GLY A 164 -101.46 35.38 -16.77
N SER A 165 -102.21 36.36 -17.29
CA SER A 165 -102.50 36.54 -18.72
C SER A 165 -101.65 37.64 -19.39
N GLY A 166 -100.48 37.95 -18.82
CA GLY A 166 -99.66 39.09 -19.25
C GLY A 166 -100.15 40.44 -18.72
N ASN A 167 -99.37 41.49 -18.95
CA ASN A 167 -99.59 42.82 -18.38
C ASN A 167 -99.52 43.98 -19.40
N GLU A 168 -99.57 43.67 -20.70
CA GLU A 168 -99.57 44.67 -21.78
C GLU A 168 -100.32 44.16 -23.02
N SER A 169 -100.46 44.99 -24.05
CA SER A 169 -101.05 44.61 -25.36
C SER A 169 -100.00 44.00 -26.29
N SER A 170 -100.46 43.24 -27.28
CA SER A 170 -99.63 42.43 -28.18
C SER A 170 -98.66 43.24 -29.04
N THR A 171 -98.94 44.52 -29.22
CA THR A 171 -98.17 45.50 -30.00
C THR A 171 -97.50 46.58 -29.13
N THR A 172 -97.61 46.48 -27.79
CA THR A 172 -97.13 47.51 -26.87
C THR A 172 -95.62 47.72 -26.95
N LYS A 173 -94.82 46.66 -26.99
CA LYS A 173 -93.37 46.73 -27.20
C LYS A 173 -93.07 46.20 -28.58
N ALA A 174 -92.37 46.96 -29.42
CA ALA A 174 -92.00 46.54 -30.76
C ALA A 174 -90.48 46.61 -30.93
N PHE A 175 -89.79 45.51 -30.62
CA PHE A 175 -88.35 45.37 -30.78
C PHE A 175 -87.97 45.10 -32.23
N ARG A 176 -86.95 45.81 -32.69
CA ARG A 176 -86.41 45.71 -34.05
C ARG A 176 -85.79 44.33 -34.28
N TYR A 177 -86.09 43.74 -35.42
CA TYR A 177 -85.46 42.51 -35.88
C TYR A 177 -84.85 42.70 -37.27
N THR A 178 -83.97 41.76 -37.62
CA THR A 178 -83.50 41.55 -38.99
C THR A 178 -83.88 40.13 -39.42
N THR A 179 -84.37 39.99 -40.65
CA THR A 179 -84.74 38.68 -41.21
C THR A 179 -83.48 37.92 -41.62
N THR A 180 -83.32 36.70 -41.13
CA THR A 180 -82.07 35.92 -41.31
C THR A 180 -81.96 35.17 -42.65
N GLY A 181 -82.93 35.38 -43.56
CA GLY A 181 -83.00 34.72 -44.87
C GLY A 181 -83.60 33.31 -44.82
N ALA A 182 -84.19 32.86 -45.92
CA ALA A 182 -84.85 31.56 -46.00
C ALA A 182 -83.92 30.40 -45.60
N GLY A 183 -84.39 29.50 -44.73
CA GLY A 183 -83.63 28.35 -44.24
C GLY A 183 -82.75 28.61 -43.00
N ASN A 184 -82.61 29.86 -42.54
CA ASN A 184 -81.80 30.22 -41.37
C ASN A 184 -82.69 30.56 -40.17
N ASN A 185 -83.36 29.58 -39.56
CA ASN A 185 -84.13 29.77 -38.33
C ASN A 185 -83.19 30.07 -37.14
N ARG A 186 -82.79 31.33 -36.94
CA ARG A 186 -81.91 31.76 -35.83
C ARG A 186 -82.67 32.29 -34.62
N ALA A 187 -84.00 32.21 -34.64
CA ALA A 187 -84.83 32.52 -33.50
C ALA A 187 -85.85 31.41 -33.28
N GLN A 188 -86.17 31.13 -32.02
CA GLN A 188 -87.25 30.26 -31.61
C GLN A 188 -88.00 30.88 -30.44
N PHE A 189 -89.33 30.73 -30.41
CA PHE A 189 -90.17 31.40 -29.41
C PHE A 189 -91.19 30.46 -28.77
N TRP A 190 -91.54 30.79 -27.52
CA TRP A 190 -92.62 30.17 -26.77
C TRP A 190 -93.47 31.23 -26.09
N SER A 191 -94.76 30.95 -25.92
CA SER A 191 -95.66 31.79 -25.14
C SER A 191 -96.85 30.98 -24.61
N ALA A 192 -97.24 31.26 -23.38
CA ALA A 192 -98.44 30.70 -22.76
C ALA A 192 -98.92 31.59 -21.60
N ASP A 193 -100.21 31.53 -21.29
CA ASP A 193 -100.78 32.15 -20.10
C ASP A 193 -100.90 31.14 -18.97
N ASN A 194 -100.83 31.64 -17.73
CA ASN A 194 -101.02 30.92 -16.46
C ASN A 194 -99.98 29.83 -16.15
N THR A 195 -99.41 29.15 -17.14
CA THR A 195 -98.41 28.08 -16.98
C THR A 195 -97.27 28.25 -17.97
N ALA A 196 -96.03 28.07 -17.50
CA ALA A 196 -94.85 28.21 -18.33
C ALA A 196 -94.86 27.17 -19.48
N PRO A 197 -94.51 27.56 -20.72
CA PRO A 197 -94.54 26.65 -21.87
C PRO A 197 -93.44 25.58 -21.75
N ALA A 198 -93.84 24.30 -21.82
CA ALA A 198 -92.92 23.14 -21.73
C ALA A 198 -92.72 22.38 -23.05
N GLY A 199 -93.55 22.65 -24.07
CA GLY A 199 -93.47 22.02 -25.39
C GLY A 199 -92.39 22.61 -26.31
N ASN A 200 -92.36 22.13 -27.55
CA ASN A 200 -91.46 22.65 -28.57
C ASN A 200 -91.82 24.08 -28.98
N GLY A 201 -90.81 24.87 -29.32
CA GLY A 201 -90.97 26.26 -29.71
C GLY A 201 -91.45 26.41 -31.14
N ILE A 202 -91.62 27.67 -31.55
CA ILE A 202 -91.91 28.04 -32.94
C ILE A 202 -90.66 28.66 -33.54
N LEU A 203 -90.11 28.02 -34.57
CA LEU A 203 -88.98 28.53 -35.33
C LEU A 203 -89.36 29.81 -36.07
N SER A 204 -88.42 30.75 -36.15
CA SER A 204 -88.62 32.04 -36.79
C SER A 204 -87.36 32.55 -37.48
N LEU A 205 -87.58 33.26 -38.59
CA LEU A 205 -86.56 34.02 -39.31
C LEU A 205 -86.38 35.43 -38.74
N LEU A 206 -87.27 35.87 -37.84
CA LEU A 206 -87.29 37.22 -37.29
C LEU A 206 -86.41 37.24 -36.04
N ARG A 207 -85.11 37.53 -36.22
CA ARG A 207 -84.16 37.57 -35.11
C ARG A 207 -84.01 39.02 -34.59
N PRO A 208 -84.32 39.30 -33.32
CA PRO A 208 -84.09 40.62 -32.73
C PRO A 208 -82.65 41.09 -32.90
N ASN A 209 -82.45 42.37 -33.14
CA ASN A 209 -81.12 42.96 -33.18
C ASN A 209 -80.59 43.12 -31.75
N ILE A 210 -79.31 42.81 -31.56
CA ILE A 210 -78.66 42.87 -30.24
C ILE A 210 -77.47 43.81 -30.28
N GLN A 211 -77.18 44.42 -29.14
CA GLN A 211 -75.93 45.13 -28.90
C GLN A 211 -75.18 44.45 -27.75
N LEU A 212 -73.91 44.12 -27.96
CA LEU A 212 -73.02 43.44 -27.02
C LEU A 212 -71.94 44.41 -26.54
N THR A 213 -71.63 44.41 -25.25
CA THR A 213 -70.65 45.32 -24.62
C THR A 213 -69.70 44.55 -23.70
N GLY A 214 -68.42 44.90 -23.71
CA GLY A 214 -67.36 44.29 -22.89
C GLY A 214 -66.40 43.37 -23.65
N LEU A 215 -66.72 43.02 -24.90
CA LEU A 215 -65.86 42.18 -25.73
C LEU A 215 -64.64 42.96 -26.24
N ALA A 216 -63.44 42.53 -25.85
CA ALA A 216 -62.15 42.98 -26.36
C ALA A 216 -61.20 41.78 -26.45
N ALA A 217 -60.42 41.71 -27.54
CA ALA A 217 -59.47 40.62 -27.76
C ALA A 217 -58.44 40.54 -26.61
N TRP A 218 -58.16 39.32 -26.13
CA TRP A 218 -57.15 39.07 -25.09
C TRP A 218 -55.74 39.43 -25.61
N THR A 219 -55.04 40.37 -24.95
CA THR A 219 -53.66 40.74 -25.29
C THR A 219 -52.66 40.11 -24.33
N CYS A 220 -51.77 39.25 -24.83
CA CYS A 220 -50.68 38.65 -24.05
C CYS A 220 -49.39 39.46 -24.22
N LEU A 221 -48.91 40.11 -23.15
CA LEU A 221 -47.65 40.85 -23.20
C LEU A 221 -46.43 39.95 -22.94
N PRO A 222 -45.28 40.22 -23.59
CA PRO A 222 -44.06 39.44 -23.42
C PRO A 222 -43.45 39.60 -22.01
N ALA A 223 -42.85 38.54 -21.48
CA ALA A 223 -42.20 38.52 -20.17
C ALA A 223 -40.83 39.22 -20.24
N THR A 224 -40.79 40.52 -19.96
CA THR A 224 -39.58 41.36 -20.10
C THR A 224 -39.37 42.28 -18.89
N PRO A 225 -38.12 42.56 -18.47
CA PRO A 225 -36.85 42.07 -19.04
C PRO A 225 -36.57 40.60 -18.68
N LEU A 226 -35.81 39.88 -19.53
CA LEU A 226 -35.33 38.51 -19.30
C LEU A 226 -33.82 38.53 -19.00
N SER A 227 -33.39 37.87 -17.94
CA SER A 227 -31.98 37.75 -17.54
C SER A 227 -31.65 36.35 -17.05
N VAL A 228 -30.38 35.94 -17.21
CA VAL A 228 -29.84 34.69 -16.67
C VAL A 228 -28.68 35.01 -15.73
N SER A 229 -28.72 34.47 -14.52
CA SER A 229 -27.73 34.69 -13.45
C SER A 229 -27.44 33.39 -12.70
N ASN A 230 -26.54 33.42 -11.70
CA ASN A 230 -26.18 32.26 -10.87
C ASN A 230 -25.77 31.03 -11.69
N ILE A 231 -25.00 31.26 -12.76
CA ILE A 231 -24.58 30.22 -13.70
C ILE A 231 -23.42 29.42 -13.09
N THR A 232 -23.60 28.11 -13.00
CA THR A 232 -22.58 27.15 -12.55
C THR A 232 -22.16 26.23 -13.71
N ALA A 233 -21.42 25.16 -13.41
CA ALA A 233 -21.11 24.14 -14.41
C ALA A 233 -22.34 23.31 -14.84
N THR A 234 -23.39 23.22 -14.00
CA THR A 234 -24.55 22.34 -14.25
C THR A 234 -25.91 22.97 -13.97
N SER A 235 -25.93 24.27 -13.63
CA SER A 235 -27.17 25.00 -13.33
C SER A 235 -27.10 26.47 -13.74
N ALA A 236 -28.27 27.10 -13.89
CA ALA A 236 -28.43 28.54 -14.08
C ALA A 236 -29.80 28.99 -13.58
N GLN A 237 -29.94 30.27 -13.21
CA GLN A 237 -31.23 30.85 -12.81
C GLN A 237 -31.72 31.82 -13.89
N VAL A 238 -32.94 31.60 -14.35
CA VAL A 238 -33.63 32.45 -15.32
C VAL A 238 -34.60 33.35 -14.56
N SER A 239 -34.55 34.66 -14.79
CA SER A 239 -35.43 35.63 -14.14
C SER A 239 -36.07 36.54 -15.19
N PHE A 240 -37.37 36.76 -15.05
CA PHE A 240 -38.13 37.68 -15.89
C PHE A 240 -39.27 38.34 -15.11
N THR A 241 -39.74 39.50 -15.58
CA THR A 241 -40.96 40.14 -15.07
C THR A 241 -42.19 39.53 -15.76
N PRO A 242 -43.20 39.04 -15.01
CA PRO A 242 -44.45 38.54 -15.55
C PRO A 242 -45.13 39.52 -16.50
N GLY A 243 -45.46 39.09 -17.73
CA GLY A 243 -46.21 39.92 -18.68
C GLY A 243 -47.70 39.96 -18.30
N SER A 244 -48.35 41.11 -18.44
CA SER A 244 -49.77 41.27 -18.15
C SER A 244 -50.63 40.32 -19.01
N GLY A 245 -51.61 39.67 -18.38
CA GLY A 245 -52.52 38.70 -19.02
C GLY A 245 -52.04 37.25 -19.02
N ASN A 246 -50.77 36.99 -18.71
CA ASN A 246 -50.24 35.62 -18.67
C ASN A 246 -50.63 34.89 -17.38
N THR A 247 -51.10 33.65 -17.52
CA THR A 247 -51.44 32.74 -16.41
C THR A 247 -50.38 31.65 -16.19
N SER A 248 -49.54 31.39 -17.19
CA SER A 248 -48.39 30.48 -17.09
C SER A 248 -47.28 30.86 -18.08
N TYR A 249 -46.08 30.32 -17.87
CA TYR A 249 -44.91 30.52 -18.71
C TYR A 249 -44.30 29.19 -19.12
N THR A 250 -43.91 29.10 -20.39
CA THR A 250 -43.12 28.01 -20.95
C THR A 250 -41.68 28.50 -21.12
N VAL A 251 -40.76 27.93 -20.35
CA VAL A 251 -39.32 28.20 -20.43
C VAL A 251 -38.65 27.06 -21.18
N THR A 252 -38.07 27.35 -22.34
CA THR A 252 -37.35 26.36 -23.14
C THR A 252 -35.87 26.71 -23.17
N TYR A 253 -35.00 25.77 -22.78
CA TYR A 253 -33.56 25.94 -22.86
C TYR A 253 -32.95 24.87 -23.77
N THR A 254 -32.11 25.31 -24.70
CA THR A 254 -31.55 24.49 -25.77
C THR A 254 -30.03 24.58 -25.72
N PRO A 255 -29.31 23.46 -25.47
CA PRO A 255 -27.86 23.43 -25.63
C PRO A 255 -27.50 23.60 -27.11
N ALA A 256 -26.38 24.26 -27.40
CA ALA A 256 -25.89 24.44 -28.76
C ALA A 256 -25.72 23.07 -29.47
N GLY A 257 -26.48 22.85 -30.55
CA GLY A 257 -26.46 21.60 -31.31
C GLY A 257 -27.21 20.42 -30.68
N GLY A 258 -27.91 20.61 -29.56
CA GLY A 258 -28.68 19.55 -28.89
C GLY A 258 -30.19 19.80 -28.86
N THR A 259 -30.91 18.92 -28.18
CA THR A 259 -32.37 18.94 -28.10
C THR A 259 -32.89 19.92 -27.03
N PRO A 260 -33.99 20.65 -27.31
CA PRO A 260 -34.58 21.57 -26.35
C PRO A 260 -35.21 20.83 -25.16
N THR A 261 -35.06 21.40 -23.96
CA THR A 261 -35.82 20.98 -22.77
C THR A 261 -36.76 22.10 -22.34
N THR A 262 -37.98 21.74 -21.94
CA THR A 262 -39.04 22.70 -21.61
C THR A 262 -39.53 22.52 -20.19
N VAL A 263 -39.74 23.64 -19.49
CA VAL A 263 -40.31 23.70 -18.13
C VAL A 263 -41.47 24.68 -18.14
N THR A 264 -42.63 24.26 -17.66
CA THR A 264 -43.80 25.13 -17.45
C THR A 264 -43.89 25.57 -16.00
N THR A 265 -44.07 26.88 -15.77
CA THR A 265 -44.15 27.48 -14.43
C THR A 265 -45.17 28.62 -14.38
N PRO A 266 -45.89 28.82 -13.26
CA PRO A 266 -46.70 30.02 -13.06
C PRO A 266 -45.88 31.23 -12.58
N THR A 267 -44.64 31.02 -12.12
CA THR A 267 -43.83 32.04 -11.43
C THR A 267 -42.40 32.15 -11.95
N SER A 268 -41.75 33.28 -11.61
CA SER A 268 -40.34 33.60 -11.86
C SER A 268 -39.69 33.96 -10.51
N PRO A 269 -38.40 33.61 -10.26
CA PRO A 269 -37.42 33.01 -11.17
C PRO A 269 -37.51 31.48 -11.32
N VAL A 270 -36.84 30.93 -12.34
CA VAL A 270 -36.78 29.49 -12.66
C VAL A 270 -35.34 28.98 -12.55
N ASN A 271 -35.12 27.94 -11.76
CA ASN A 271 -33.80 27.30 -11.63
C ASN A 271 -33.68 26.14 -12.62
N LEU A 272 -32.70 26.22 -13.52
CA LEU A 272 -32.34 25.17 -14.45
C LEU A 272 -31.26 24.27 -13.80
N THR A 273 -31.42 22.96 -13.88
CA THR A 273 -30.47 21.97 -13.35
C THR A 273 -30.17 20.91 -14.41
N GLY A 274 -29.10 20.13 -14.21
CA GLY A 274 -28.72 19.07 -15.16
C GLY A 274 -28.16 19.59 -16.48
N LEU A 275 -27.66 20.82 -16.51
CA LEU A 275 -27.03 21.40 -17.69
C LEU A 275 -25.65 20.75 -17.94
N THR A 276 -25.27 20.66 -19.21
CA THR A 276 -23.95 20.20 -19.63
C THR A 276 -22.94 21.31 -19.40
N GLN A 277 -21.78 20.98 -18.82
CA GLN A 277 -20.69 21.92 -18.53
C GLN A 277 -20.06 22.51 -19.80
N GLY A 278 -19.53 23.73 -19.72
CA GLY A 278 -18.84 24.41 -20.82
C GLY A 278 -19.68 24.62 -22.09
N THR A 279 -21.00 24.55 -21.98
CA THR A 279 -21.93 24.49 -23.11
C THR A 279 -22.71 25.79 -23.21
N ALA A 280 -22.82 26.34 -24.41
CA ALA A 280 -23.68 27.50 -24.68
C ALA A 280 -25.15 27.06 -24.77
N TYR A 281 -26.03 27.84 -24.15
CA TYR A 281 -27.47 27.63 -24.12
C TYR A 281 -28.20 28.84 -24.68
N ARG A 282 -29.21 28.57 -25.49
CA ARG A 282 -30.28 29.52 -25.82
C ARG A 282 -31.44 29.25 -24.86
N VAL A 283 -31.96 30.28 -24.19
CA VAL A 283 -33.17 30.17 -23.37
C VAL A 283 -34.27 31.07 -23.92
N THR A 284 -35.48 30.55 -24.02
CA THR A 284 -36.66 31.29 -24.42
C THR A 284 -37.77 31.19 -23.39
N VAL A 285 -38.56 32.26 -23.29
CA VAL A 285 -39.73 32.35 -22.40
C VAL A 285 -40.93 32.80 -23.21
N VAL A 286 -42.01 32.02 -23.15
CA VAL A 286 -43.30 32.32 -23.78
C VAL A 286 -44.39 32.31 -22.71
N GLY A 287 -45.11 33.41 -22.54
CA GLY A 287 -46.27 33.49 -21.65
C GLY A 287 -47.54 32.99 -22.34
N SER A 288 -48.47 32.41 -21.58
CA SER A 288 -49.77 31.91 -22.06
C SER A 288 -50.93 32.61 -21.35
N CYS A 289 -51.97 33.03 -22.09
CA CYS A 289 -53.20 33.62 -21.52
C CYS A 289 -54.39 32.65 -21.54
N SER A 290 -55.45 32.96 -20.78
CA SER A 290 -56.73 32.26 -20.85
C SER A 290 -57.38 32.47 -22.23
N GLY A 291 -57.57 31.40 -23.00
CA GLY A 291 -58.11 31.45 -24.38
C GLY A 291 -57.14 31.01 -25.48
N SER A 292 -56.09 30.24 -25.15
CA SER A 292 -55.15 29.62 -26.10
C SER A 292 -54.27 30.58 -26.91
N THR A 293 -54.15 31.85 -26.49
CA THR A 293 -53.24 32.84 -27.10
C THR A 293 -51.92 32.91 -26.32
N THR A 294 -50.80 33.00 -27.03
CA THR A 294 -49.46 33.11 -26.44
C THR A 294 -48.85 34.51 -26.62
N ALA A 295 -48.03 34.94 -25.67
CA ALA A 295 -47.23 36.14 -25.78
C ALA A 295 -46.07 35.95 -26.78
N PRO A 296 -45.51 37.04 -27.35
CA PRO A 296 -44.28 36.97 -28.12
C PRO A 296 -43.12 36.33 -27.34
N GLU A 297 -42.32 35.50 -28.03
CA GLU A 297 -41.16 34.84 -27.45
C GLU A 297 -40.06 35.85 -27.07
N VAL A 298 -39.53 35.73 -25.85
CA VAL A 298 -38.35 36.48 -25.40
C VAL A 298 -37.17 35.53 -25.28
N THR A 299 -35.99 35.92 -25.77
CA THR A 299 -34.78 35.08 -25.84
C THR A 299 -33.62 35.68 -25.06
N ALA A 300 -32.83 34.83 -24.38
CA ALA A 300 -31.52 35.17 -23.84
C ALA A 300 -30.51 34.03 -24.12
N PHE A 301 -29.22 34.32 -23.94
CA PHE A 301 -28.13 33.37 -24.13
C PHE A 301 -27.24 33.35 -22.89
N PHE A 302 -26.71 32.18 -22.55
CA PHE A 302 -25.71 32.02 -21.51
C PHE A 302 -24.81 30.81 -21.79
N SER A 303 -23.67 30.69 -21.12
CA SER A 303 -22.81 29.50 -21.18
C SER A 303 -22.56 28.99 -19.78
N THR A 304 -22.73 27.69 -19.56
CA THR A 304 -22.33 27.05 -18.29
C THR A 304 -20.82 27.12 -18.12
N LEU A 305 -20.38 27.17 -16.86
CA LEU A 305 -18.95 27.14 -16.56
C LEU A 305 -18.36 25.76 -16.87
N LEU A 306 -17.05 25.68 -17.07
CA LEU A 306 -16.35 24.39 -17.06
C LEU A 306 -16.26 23.89 -15.62
N ALA A 307 -16.51 22.59 -15.39
CA ALA A 307 -16.27 21.99 -14.08
C ALA A 307 -14.77 22.00 -13.76
N CYS A 308 -14.43 22.27 -12.50
CA CYS A 308 -13.06 22.33 -12.03
C CYS A 308 -12.52 20.92 -11.74
N ALA A 309 -12.00 20.25 -12.75
CA ALA A 309 -11.49 18.88 -12.61
C ALA A 309 -10.09 18.85 -11.95
N PRO A 310 -9.77 17.81 -11.16
CA PRO A 310 -8.42 17.65 -10.61
C PRO A 310 -7.39 17.40 -11.70
N VAL A 311 -6.12 17.72 -11.40
CA VAL A 311 -4.99 17.35 -12.25
C VAL A 311 -4.85 15.83 -12.28
N THR A 312 -4.41 15.29 -13.42
CA THR A 312 -4.15 13.86 -13.60
C THR A 312 -2.66 13.60 -13.88
N ALA A 313 -2.23 12.34 -13.85
CA ALA A 313 -0.84 11.94 -14.09
C ALA A 313 0.21 12.71 -13.24
N LEU A 314 -0.12 12.99 -11.97
CA LEU A 314 0.81 13.64 -11.05
C LEU A 314 2.03 12.75 -10.79
N SER A 315 3.22 13.28 -11.08
CA SER A 315 4.50 12.62 -10.91
C SER A 315 5.55 13.60 -10.41
N VAL A 316 6.56 13.09 -9.71
CA VAL A 316 7.72 13.85 -9.26
C VAL A 316 8.98 13.21 -9.83
N SER A 317 9.83 14.01 -10.47
CA SER A 317 11.04 13.57 -11.17
C SER A 317 12.17 14.58 -10.98
N ASN A 318 13.36 14.30 -11.55
CA ASN A 318 14.54 15.18 -11.43
C ASN A 318 14.82 15.57 -9.98
N ILE A 319 14.70 14.58 -9.09
CA ILE A 319 14.88 14.75 -7.66
C ILE A 319 16.37 14.79 -7.38
N THR A 320 16.80 15.82 -6.65
CA THR A 320 18.17 16.01 -6.21
C THR A 320 18.20 16.12 -4.69
N LEU A 321 19.38 16.45 -4.15
CA LEU A 321 19.62 16.80 -2.76
C LEU A 321 18.69 17.92 -2.23
N THR A 322 18.38 18.93 -3.07
CA THR A 322 17.67 20.15 -2.64
C THR A 322 16.56 20.61 -3.57
N SER A 323 16.27 19.86 -4.64
CA SER A 323 15.25 20.22 -5.63
C SER A 323 14.48 19.01 -6.14
N ALA A 324 13.30 19.24 -6.70
CA ALA A 324 12.52 18.23 -7.42
C ALA A 324 11.62 18.90 -8.47
N GLN A 325 11.17 18.16 -9.48
CA GLN A 325 10.25 18.65 -10.50
C GLN A 325 8.92 17.91 -10.41
N VAL A 326 7.83 18.65 -10.19
CA VAL A 326 6.46 18.14 -10.15
C VAL A 326 5.82 18.32 -11.52
N SER A 327 5.35 17.22 -12.12
CA SER A 327 4.70 17.22 -13.44
C SER A 327 3.30 16.61 -13.33
N PHE A 328 2.34 17.20 -14.04
CA PHE A 328 0.96 16.74 -14.10
C PHE A 328 0.28 17.20 -15.40
N THR A 329 -0.83 16.55 -15.76
CA THR A 329 -1.72 16.93 -16.86
C THR A 329 -2.82 17.86 -16.34
N PRO A 330 -3.01 19.06 -16.96
CA PRO A 330 -4.10 19.98 -16.64
C PRO A 330 -5.48 19.31 -16.60
N GLY A 331 -6.25 19.56 -15.54
CA GLY A 331 -7.67 19.23 -15.49
C GLY A 331 -8.52 20.26 -16.25
N ASN A 332 -9.69 19.85 -16.73
CA ASN A 332 -10.66 20.77 -17.33
C ASN A 332 -10.99 21.95 -16.41
N GLY A 333 -11.08 23.15 -16.98
CA GLY A 333 -11.41 24.39 -16.27
C GLY A 333 -10.26 24.98 -15.43
N ASN A 334 -9.10 24.31 -15.33
CA ASN A 334 -7.94 24.83 -14.57
C ASN A 334 -7.31 26.02 -15.32
N MET A 335 -7.10 27.13 -14.61
CA MET A 335 -6.43 28.34 -15.12
C MET A 335 -5.02 28.53 -14.53
N SER A 336 -4.81 28.02 -13.33
CA SER A 336 -3.52 27.97 -12.63
C SER A 336 -3.58 26.85 -11.60
N TYR A 337 -2.50 26.65 -10.85
CA TYR A 337 -2.38 25.58 -9.87
C TYR A 337 -1.81 26.13 -8.57
N THR A 338 -2.19 25.48 -7.47
CA THR A 338 -1.54 25.68 -6.18
C THR A 338 -0.86 24.37 -5.81
N VAL A 339 0.47 24.39 -5.79
CA VAL A 339 1.29 23.24 -5.39
C VAL A 339 1.71 23.42 -3.94
N ARG A 340 1.45 22.41 -3.11
CA ARG A 340 1.91 22.37 -1.73
C ARG A 340 2.85 21.19 -1.55
N TYR A 341 3.93 21.39 -0.81
CA TYR A 341 4.81 20.29 -0.44
C TYR A 341 5.17 20.37 1.04
N THR A 342 5.21 19.22 1.69
CA THR A 342 5.37 19.10 3.15
C THR A 342 6.42 18.05 3.47
N PRO A 343 7.54 18.42 4.11
CA PRO A 343 8.47 17.43 4.65
C PRO A 343 7.83 16.67 5.81
N THR A 344 8.13 15.38 5.95
CA THR A 344 7.65 14.58 7.10
C THR A 344 8.04 15.25 8.43
N GLY A 345 7.03 15.56 9.26
CA GLY A 345 7.23 16.21 10.56
C GLY A 345 7.51 17.72 10.49
N GLY A 346 7.48 18.35 9.30
CA GLY A 346 7.73 19.77 9.12
C GLY A 346 6.53 20.56 8.58
N THR A 347 6.79 21.81 8.18
CA THR A 347 5.74 22.75 7.76
C THR A 347 5.51 22.72 6.25
N THR A 348 4.25 22.81 5.85
CA THR A 348 3.84 22.88 4.43
C THR A 348 4.28 24.19 3.78
N THR A 349 4.95 24.09 2.64
CA THR A 349 5.25 25.23 1.75
C THR A 349 4.24 25.27 0.61
N THR A 350 3.78 26.47 0.21
CA THR A 350 2.82 26.66 -0.88
C THR A 350 3.44 27.48 -2.01
N VAL A 351 3.34 26.98 -3.24
CA VAL A 351 3.87 27.58 -4.45
C VAL A 351 2.73 27.78 -5.46
N PRO A 352 2.46 29.04 -5.89
CA PRO A 352 1.58 29.28 -7.02
C PRO A 352 2.27 28.84 -8.31
N ALA A 353 1.55 28.14 -9.18
CA ALA A 353 2.09 27.62 -10.43
C ALA A 353 1.17 28.00 -11.60
N PRO A 354 1.66 28.77 -12.59
CA PRO A 354 0.86 29.12 -13.76
C PRO A 354 0.72 27.95 -14.75
N ALA A 355 1.65 26.98 -14.73
CA ALA A 355 1.67 25.83 -15.62
C ALA A 355 2.44 24.64 -15.00
N SER A 356 2.37 23.48 -15.66
CA SER A 356 3.18 22.28 -15.40
C SER A 356 4.31 22.19 -16.44
N PRO A 357 5.54 21.77 -16.07
CA PRO A 357 5.98 21.31 -14.76
C PRO A 357 6.37 22.42 -13.78
N VAL A 358 6.49 22.10 -12.49
CA VAL A 358 6.81 23.01 -11.37
C VAL A 358 8.10 22.58 -10.67
N SER A 359 9.07 23.48 -10.56
CA SER A 359 10.32 23.23 -9.84
C SER A 359 10.21 23.58 -8.36
N LEU A 360 10.51 22.61 -7.50
CA LEU A 360 10.67 22.78 -6.06
C LEU A 360 12.15 22.98 -5.74
N THR A 361 12.48 23.91 -4.84
CA THR A 361 13.86 24.22 -4.43
C THR A 361 13.93 24.41 -2.91
N GLY A 362 15.15 24.39 -2.35
CA GLY A 362 15.36 24.55 -0.90
C GLY A 362 14.85 23.36 -0.09
N LEU A 363 14.80 22.17 -0.69
CA LEU A 363 14.42 20.94 -0.01
C LEU A 363 15.56 20.45 0.89
N THR A 364 15.20 19.74 1.95
CA THR A 364 16.15 19.11 2.87
C THR A 364 16.62 17.77 2.31
N PRO A 365 17.93 17.45 2.35
CA PRO A 365 18.47 16.14 1.98
C PRO A 365 17.81 14.95 2.68
N GLY A 366 17.75 13.79 2.01
CA GLY A 366 17.29 12.51 2.59
C GLY A 366 15.90 12.55 3.23
N THR A 367 15.06 13.50 2.84
CA THR A 367 13.79 13.80 3.53
C THR A 367 12.62 13.36 2.67
N ILE A 368 11.64 12.72 3.31
CA ILE A 368 10.38 12.33 2.66
C ILE A 368 9.47 13.57 2.57
N TYR A 369 8.93 13.83 1.39
CA TYR A 369 7.99 14.90 1.11
C TYR A 369 6.67 14.34 0.58
N SER A 370 5.55 14.89 1.05
CA SER A 370 4.27 14.79 0.36
C SER A 370 4.05 16.03 -0.50
N VAL A 371 3.48 15.85 -1.69
CA VAL A 371 3.09 16.91 -2.62
C VAL A 371 1.59 16.84 -2.83
N ALA A 372 0.93 18.00 -2.81
CA ALA A 372 -0.49 18.15 -3.06
C ALA A 372 -0.72 19.24 -4.10
N VAL A 373 -1.47 18.93 -5.15
CA VAL A 373 -1.79 19.87 -6.24
C VAL A 373 -3.30 20.06 -6.32
N VAL A 374 -3.74 21.32 -6.39
CA VAL A 374 -5.11 21.70 -6.74
C VAL A 374 -5.09 22.61 -7.97
N GLY A 375 -6.04 22.40 -8.88
CA GLY A 375 -6.32 23.32 -9.98
C GLY A 375 -7.19 24.49 -9.50
N ASN A 376 -6.79 25.71 -9.83
CA ASN A 376 -7.55 26.92 -9.53
C ASN A 376 -8.38 27.29 -10.78
N CYS A 377 -9.68 27.50 -10.60
CA CYS A 377 -10.64 27.71 -11.69
C CYS A 377 -11.37 29.06 -11.58
N THR A 378 -12.13 29.42 -12.61
CA THR A 378 -12.96 30.63 -12.62
C THR A 378 -13.93 30.68 -11.44
N GLY A 379 -14.22 31.88 -10.94
CA GLY A 379 -15.15 32.08 -9.81
C GLY A 379 -14.57 31.73 -8.44
N GLY A 380 -13.25 31.57 -8.31
CA GLY A 380 -12.56 31.31 -7.04
C GLY A 380 -12.69 29.86 -6.55
N THR A 381 -13.14 28.95 -7.42
CA THR A 381 -13.28 27.53 -7.10
C THR A 381 -11.97 26.77 -7.29
N THR A 382 -11.80 25.68 -6.55
CA THR A 382 -10.63 24.78 -6.67
C THR A 382 -11.07 23.35 -6.92
N SER A 383 -10.24 22.59 -7.64
CA SER A 383 -10.48 21.17 -7.85
C SER A 383 -10.31 20.38 -6.55
N SER A 384 -10.68 19.09 -6.56
CA SER A 384 -10.18 18.15 -5.55
C SER A 384 -8.65 18.06 -5.60
N THR A 385 -8.05 17.67 -4.48
CA THR A 385 -6.59 17.58 -4.34
C THR A 385 -6.06 16.26 -4.88
N THR A 386 -5.02 16.32 -5.72
CA THR A 386 -4.23 15.15 -6.15
C THR A 386 -2.92 15.15 -5.39
N THR A 387 -2.50 14.00 -4.85
CA THR A 387 -1.29 13.89 -4.03
C THR A 387 -0.26 12.91 -4.59
N ALA A 388 1.00 13.14 -4.27
CA ALA A 388 2.13 12.25 -4.54
C ALA A 388 3.14 12.34 -3.39
N ALA A 389 4.11 11.43 -3.33
CA ALA A 389 5.21 11.50 -2.38
C ALA A 389 6.54 11.21 -3.07
N PHE A 390 7.62 11.79 -2.55
CA PHE A 390 8.98 11.55 -3.02
C PHE A 390 9.98 11.70 -1.88
N VAL A 391 11.23 11.28 -2.10
CA VAL A 391 12.32 11.41 -1.13
C VAL A 391 13.49 12.06 -1.84
N THR A 392 14.05 13.13 -1.28
CA THR A 392 15.27 13.76 -1.79
C THR A 392 16.48 12.84 -1.63
N SER A 393 17.49 13.01 -2.50
CA SER A 393 18.73 12.25 -2.39
C SER A 393 19.40 12.45 -1.02
N PRO A 394 20.13 11.46 -0.49
CA PRO A 394 20.83 11.59 0.79
C PRO A 394 21.94 12.65 0.73
N ALA A 395 22.34 13.17 1.90
CA ALA A 395 23.37 14.22 1.98
C ALA A 395 24.71 13.80 1.35
N ASN A 396 25.00 12.51 1.39
CA ASN A 396 26.21 11.90 0.87
C ASN A 396 26.00 11.17 -0.46
N ASP A 397 25.04 11.62 -1.27
CA ASP A 397 24.82 11.11 -2.63
C ASP A 397 26.03 11.33 -3.55
N GLU A 398 26.74 12.45 -3.34
CA GLU A 398 27.90 12.85 -4.13
C GLU A 398 29.13 13.00 -3.23
N CYS A 399 30.32 12.84 -3.81
CA CYS A 399 31.62 12.95 -3.11
C CYS A 399 31.74 14.25 -2.29
N ALA A 400 31.25 15.38 -2.82
CA ALA A 400 31.32 16.67 -2.14
C ALA A 400 30.51 16.70 -0.83
N GLY A 401 29.46 15.88 -0.74
CA GLY A 401 28.62 15.70 0.44
C GLY A 401 29.01 14.52 1.34
N ALA A 402 30.15 13.87 1.08
CA ALA A 402 30.56 12.65 1.76
C ALA A 402 30.50 12.76 3.29
N THR A 403 29.81 11.83 3.93
CA THR A 403 29.64 11.79 5.39
C THR A 403 30.96 11.43 6.07
N LEU A 404 31.31 12.09 7.17
CA LEU A 404 32.50 11.74 7.93
C LEU A 404 32.33 10.36 8.58
N LEU A 405 33.21 9.43 8.25
CA LEU A 405 33.34 8.13 8.89
C LEU A 405 34.64 8.11 9.70
N THR A 406 34.50 8.13 11.03
CA THR A 406 35.64 8.14 11.96
C THR A 406 36.30 6.77 12.02
N ALA A 407 37.61 6.71 11.78
CA ALA A 407 38.40 5.50 11.95
C ALA A 407 38.75 5.29 13.44
N THR A 408 38.46 4.11 13.97
CA THR A 408 38.70 3.73 15.37
C THR A 408 39.51 2.44 15.48
N ALA A 409 40.07 2.11 16.65
CA ALA A 409 40.85 0.88 16.82
C ALA A 409 40.01 -0.41 16.69
N THR A 410 38.71 -0.32 16.96
CA THR A 410 37.73 -1.39 16.76
C THR A 410 36.63 -0.92 15.81
N CYS A 411 36.01 -1.84 15.07
CA CYS A 411 34.90 -1.50 14.17
C CYS A 411 33.68 -1.04 14.99
N THR A 412 33.33 0.24 14.89
CA THR A 412 32.07 0.80 15.40
C THR A 412 31.14 1.10 14.22
N PRO A 413 30.31 0.14 13.78
CA PRO A 413 29.48 0.31 12.58
C PRO A 413 28.42 1.38 12.77
N ILE A 414 28.28 2.25 11.76
CA ILE A 414 27.14 3.16 11.61
C ILE A 414 26.14 2.56 10.62
N THR A 415 24.86 2.61 10.96
CA THR A 415 23.79 2.22 10.03
C THR A 415 23.45 3.39 9.12
N THR A 416 23.44 3.12 7.81
CA THR A 416 23.27 4.10 6.73
C THR A 416 22.44 3.46 5.61
N THR A 417 22.15 4.18 4.53
CA THR A 417 21.35 3.67 3.40
C THR A 417 21.79 4.31 2.09
N ASN A 418 21.61 3.58 0.99
CA ASN A 418 21.71 4.12 -0.38
C ASN A 418 20.33 4.35 -1.02
N ARG A 419 19.26 4.28 -0.23
CA ARG A 419 17.90 4.57 -0.72
C ARG A 419 17.81 6.01 -1.24
N SER A 420 17.23 6.15 -2.42
CA SER A 420 17.07 7.42 -3.14
C SER A 420 18.38 8.09 -3.54
N ALA A 421 19.52 7.41 -3.41
CA ALA A 421 20.77 7.86 -4.00
C ALA A 421 20.70 7.80 -5.53
N THR A 422 21.46 8.63 -6.20
CA THR A 422 21.60 8.66 -7.65
C THR A 422 22.95 8.07 -8.06
N ALA A 423 23.26 8.06 -9.36
CA ALA A 423 24.58 7.65 -9.83
C ALA A 423 25.50 8.87 -9.82
N SER A 424 26.59 8.81 -9.05
CA SER A 424 27.57 9.90 -9.01
C SER A 424 28.19 10.15 -10.38
N THR A 425 28.34 11.42 -10.74
CA THR A 425 28.84 11.86 -12.06
C THR A 425 30.29 12.37 -11.98
N GLY A 426 31.07 12.18 -13.06
CA GLY A 426 32.44 12.70 -13.14
C GLY A 426 33.45 12.02 -12.20
N VAL A 427 33.14 10.83 -11.69
CA VAL A 427 34.01 10.03 -10.83
C VAL A 427 34.71 8.96 -11.68
N PRO A 428 36.02 8.69 -11.49
CA PRO A 428 36.69 7.58 -12.15
C PRO A 428 35.92 6.27 -11.95
N ALA A 429 35.83 5.45 -12.99
CA ALA A 429 35.23 4.13 -12.87
C ALA A 429 36.14 3.22 -12.01
N PRO A 430 35.56 2.40 -11.11
CA PRO A 430 36.33 1.39 -10.38
C PRO A 430 37.11 0.48 -11.33
N SER A 431 38.38 0.23 -11.03
CA SER A 431 39.25 -0.58 -11.87
C SER A 431 38.82 -2.06 -11.86
N SER A 432 38.91 -2.72 -13.01
CA SER A 432 38.69 -4.17 -13.13
C SER A 432 39.94 -5.00 -12.79
N THR A 433 41.04 -4.36 -12.38
CA THR A 433 42.38 -4.98 -12.29
C THR A 433 43.08 -4.85 -10.93
N ALA A 434 42.56 -4.06 -9.98
CA ALA A 434 43.11 -4.01 -8.62
C ALA A 434 42.58 -5.19 -7.78
N MET A 435 43.49 -5.79 -6.99
CA MET A 435 43.31 -6.97 -6.11
C MET A 435 42.03 -7.80 -6.31
N GLY A 436 42.06 -8.71 -7.28
CA GLY A 436 41.00 -9.70 -7.50
C GLY A 436 39.93 -9.32 -8.53
N GLY A 437 39.99 -8.11 -9.10
CA GLY A 437 39.02 -7.66 -10.09
C GLY A 437 37.67 -7.42 -9.44
N CYS A 438 37.55 -6.31 -8.72
CA CYS A 438 36.34 -5.98 -7.98
C CYS A 438 35.12 -5.79 -8.88
N PHE A 439 35.32 -5.63 -10.20
CA PHE A 439 34.25 -5.35 -11.13
C PHE A 439 34.58 -5.68 -12.59
N PRO A 440 33.62 -6.17 -13.39
CA PRO A 440 33.74 -6.20 -14.84
C PRO A 440 33.77 -4.76 -15.39
N ALA A 441 34.72 -4.45 -16.27
CA ALA A 441 34.80 -3.13 -16.89
C ALA A 441 33.48 -2.78 -17.58
N GLY A 442 32.90 -1.62 -17.22
CA GLY A 442 31.72 -1.06 -17.88
C GLY A 442 30.36 -1.39 -17.27
N SER A 443 30.27 -2.14 -16.15
CA SER A 443 28.96 -2.29 -15.49
C SER A 443 28.51 -0.97 -14.80
N PRO A 444 27.22 -0.66 -14.77
CA PRO A 444 26.74 0.61 -14.24
C PRO A 444 26.82 0.62 -12.71
N VAL A 445 27.54 1.60 -12.14
CA VAL A 445 27.43 1.96 -10.72
C VAL A 445 26.30 2.96 -10.58
N SER A 446 25.33 2.66 -9.72
CA SER A 446 24.17 3.52 -9.49
C SER A 446 23.71 3.43 -8.03
N ASN A 447 23.00 4.45 -7.57
CA ASN A 447 22.53 4.58 -6.19
C ASN A 447 23.72 4.43 -5.22
N ASP A 448 24.79 5.17 -5.47
CA ASP A 448 26.01 5.11 -4.68
C ASP A 448 26.05 6.24 -3.65
N VAL A 449 26.71 5.97 -2.53
CA VAL A 449 26.85 6.92 -1.42
C VAL A 449 28.30 7.02 -0.96
N TRP A 450 28.64 8.18 -0.41
CA TRP A 450 30.02 8.56 -0.14
C TRP A 450 30.32 8.77 1.35
N TYR A 451 31.52 8.38 1.76
CA TYR A 451 32.07 8.65 3.08
C TYR A 451 33.45 9.24 2.94
N ARG A 452 33.83 10.13 3.84
CA ARG A 452 35.19 10.65 3.95
C ARG A 452 35.81 10.19 5.26
N ILE A 453 37.06 9.79 5.22
CA ILE A 453 37.79 9.25 6.37
C ILE A 453 39.13 10.00 6.42
N VAL A 454 39.53 10.43 7.63
CA VAL A 454 40.87 10.96 7.86
C VAL A 454 41.81 9.78 8.08
N VAL A 455 42.86 9.70 7.27
CA VAL A 455 43.84 8.62 7.33
C VAL A 455 44.52 8.62 8.72
N PRO A 456 44.53 7.48 9.44
CA PRO A 456 45.15 7.38 10.76
C PRO A 456 46.66 7.66 10.73
N ALA A 457 47.24 7.94 11.89
CA ALA A 457 48.67 8.23 12.02
C ALA A 457 49.58 7.11 11.49
N SER A 458 49.12 5.86 11.54
CA SER A 458 49.82 4.70 10.99
C SER A 458 49.86 4.67 9.45
N GLY A 459 48.99 5.42 8.76
CA GLY A 459 48.83 5.30 7.31
C GLY A 459 48.12 4.01 6.86
N GLY A 460 47.58 3.23 7.80
CA GLY A 460 46.83 2.01 7.54
C GLY A 460 45.36 2.16 7.91
N LEU A 461 44.48 1.77 6.99
CA LEU A 461 43.03 1.90 7.12
C LEU A 461 42.33 0.64 6.60
N ALA A 462 41.40 0.11 7.37
CA ALA A 462 40.45 -0.89 6.91
C ALA A 462 39.03 -0.29 6.88
N VAL A 463 38.28 -0.52 5.81
CA VAL A 463 36.88 -0.09 5.69
C VAL A 463 36.06 -1.31 5.33
N THR A 464 34.97 -1.54 6.05
CA THR A 464 34.12 -2.71 5.85
C THR A 464 32.65 -2.33 5.89
N THR A 465 31.87 -2.90 4.99
CA THR A 465 30.40 -2.89 5.07
C THR A 465 29.89 -4.17 5.71
N SER A 466 28.65 -4.16 6.20
CA SER A 466 28.00 -5.36 6.72
C SER A 466 26.48 -5.29 6.59
N ALA A 467 25.84 -6.47 6.66
CA ALA A 467 24.39 -6.59 6.60
C ALA A 467 23.69 -5.84 7.75
N VAL A 468 22.50 -5.34 7.44
CA VAL A 468 21.51 -4.88 8.42
C VAL A 468 20.31 -5.80 8.35
N THR A 469 19.88 -6.34 9.50
CA THR A 469 18.74 -7.26 9.58
C THR A 469 17.49 -6.65 8.94
N GLY A 470 16.87 -7.38 8.01
CA GLY A 470 15.67 -6.93 7.29
C GLY A 470 15.94 -6.02 6.09
N SER A 471 17.20 -5.72 5.77
CA SER A 471 17.55 -5.02 4.53
C SER A 471 17.40 -5.92 3.31
N VAL A 472 16.91 -5.35 2.21
CA VAL A 472 16.94 -5.98 0.89
C VAL A 472 18.29 -5.82 0.19
N LEU A 473 19.15 -4.92 0.69
CA LEU A 473 20.51 -4.77 0.22
C LEU A 473 21.38 -5.85 0.87
N THR A 474 21.68 -6.90 0.09
CA THR A 474 22.42 -8.08 0.57
C THR A 474 23.86 -8.14 0.05
N ASP A 475 24.23 -7.25 -0.86
CA ASP A 475 25.50 -7.29 -1.56
C ASP A 475 25.96 -5.85 -1.90
N THR A 476 27.17 -5.49 -1.47
CA THR A 476 27.72 -4.14 -1.62
C THR A 476 29.08 -4.15 -2.29
N GLY A 477 29.28 -3.27 -3.28
CA GLY A 477 30.58 -2.91 -3.81
C GLY A 477 31.14 -1.65 -3.14
N MET A 478 32.46 -1.54 -3.05
CA MET A 478 33.16 -0.38 -2.49
C MET A 478 34.43 -0.02 -3.25
N THR A 479 34.75 1.27 -3.29
CA THR A 479 36.04 1.78 -3.75
C THR A 479 36.55 2.89 -2.84
N LEU A 480 37.84 2.85 -2.51
CA LEU A 480 38.54 3.94 -1.83
C LEU A 480 39.25 4.83 -2.85
N TYR A 481 39.10 6.14 -2.68
CA TYR A 481 39.74 7.16 -3.50
C TYR A 481 40.57 8.13 -2.64
N THR A 482 41.61 8.70 -3.22
CA THR A 482 42.37 9.85 -2.71
C THR A 482 42.18 11.07 -3.63
N GLY A 483 42.60 12.25 -3.17
CA GLY A 483 42.54 13.49 -3.94
C GLY A 483 41.34 14.36 -3.56
N THR A 484 40.89 15.19 -4.50
CA THR A 484 39.72 16.07 -4.36
C THR A 484 38.58 15.59 -5.25
N CYS A 485 37.33 15.76 -4.81
CA CYS A 485 36.16 15.44 -5.63
C CYS A 485 36.27 16.11 -7.02
N GLY A 486 36.10 15.33 -8.09
CA GLY A 486 36.31 15.74 -9.49
C GLY A 486 37.69 15.39 -10.07
N THR A 487 38.69 15.12 -9.24
CA THR A 487 40.04 14.67 -9.65
C THR A 487 40.53 13.54 -8.72
N LEU A 488 39.63 12.60 -8.42
CA LEU A 488 39.92 11.49 -7.53
C LEU A 488 40.86 10.47 -8.20
N THR A 489 41.68 9.80 -7.39
CA THR A 489 42.52 8.67 -7.81
C THR A 489 42.15 7.44 -7.00
N GLU A 490 41.86 6.33 -7.67
CA GLU A 490 41.52 5.06 -7.01
C GLU A 490 42.71 4.54 -6.21
N VAL A 491 42.45 4.12 -4.98
CA VAL A 491 43.42 3.44 -4.09
C VAL A 491 43.25 1.94 -4.21
N ALA A 492 42.02 1.48 -3.99
CA ALA A 492 41.65 0.07 -3.94
C ALA A 492 40.14 -0.07 -4.08
N CYS A 493 39.70 -1.23 -4.52
CA CYS A 493 38.29 -1.60 -4.59
C CYS A 493 38.07 -2.94 -3.87
N SER A 494 36.81 -3.23 -3.53
CA SER A 494 36.37 -4.54 -3.04
C SER A 494 34.91 -4.75 -3.39
N ASP A 495 34.55 -6.01 -3.55
CA ASP A 495 33.18 -6.47 -3.77
C ASP A 495 32.87 -7.57 -2.74
N ASP A 496 33.34 -8.80 -2.97
CA ASP A 496 33.21 -9.91 -2.02
C ASP A 496 34.57 -10.27 -1.41
N PRO A 497 34.83 -10.04 -0.11
CA PRO A 497 36.05 -10.54 0.54
C PRO A 497 36.09 -12.08 0.65
N SER A 498 34.95 -12.77 0.57
CA SER A 498 34.86 -14.23 0.51
C SER A 498 33.53 -14.66 -0.13
N SER A 499 33.43 -15.93 -0.58
CA SER A 499 32.18 -16.49 -1.12
C SER A 499 31.02 -16.57 -0.12
N THR A 500 31.30 -16.34 1.16
CA THR A 500 30.34 -16.40 2.27
C THR A 500 29.99 -15.02 2.84
N ASN A 501 30.73 -13.97 2.46
CA ASN A 501 30.49 -12.61 2.89
C ASN A 501 30.39 -11.67 1.67
N PRO A 502 29.17 -11.33 1.23
CA PRO A 502 28.92 -10.45 0.08
C PRO A 502 29.05 -8.94 0.42
N PHE A 503 29.72 -8.59 1.50
CA PHE A 503 29.91 -7.19 1.90
C PHE A 503 31.37 -6.76 1.78
N ALA A 504 31.61 -5.71 1.00
CA ALA A 504 32.93 -5.20 0.69
C ALA A 504 33.79 -4.87 1.91
N SER A 505 35.07 -5.24 1.80
CA SER A 505 36.09 -4.99 2.81
C SER A 505 37.40 -4.61 2.12
N ILE A 506 37.91 -3.41 2.40
CA ILE A 506 39.16 -2.92 1.84
C ILE A 506 40.16 -2.71 2.97
N ARG A 507 41.34 -3.31 2.85
CA ARG A 507 42.52 -3.04 3.69
C ARG A 507 43.54 -2.25 2.87
N ALA A 508 43.65 -0.95 3.13
CA ALA A 508 44.58 -0.05 2.45
C ALA A 508 45.76 0.32 3.35
N LEU A 509 46.97 0.21 2.81
CA LEU A 509 48.24 0.52 3.47
C LEU A 509 48.98 1.63 2.73
N GLY A 510 49.94 2.27 3.40
CA GLY A 510 50.80 3.28 2.79
C GLY A 510 50.07 4.59 2.43
N LEU A 511 48.90 4.81 3.03
CA LEU A 511 48.16 6.06 2.87
C LEU A 511 48.90 7.19 3.61
N THR A 512 48.86 8.40 3.07
CA THR A 512 49.47 9.57 3.71
C THR A 512 48.72 9.92 5.01
N PRO A 513 49.35 9.87 6.19
CA PRO A 513 48.69 10.19 7.46
C PRO A 513 48.07 11.59 7.47
N GLY A 514 46.86 11.72 8.01
CA GLY A 514 46.12 12.97 8.06
C GLY A 514 45.46 13.40 6.74
N ALA A 515 45.76 12.74 5.61
CA ALA A 515 45.05 12.98 4.35
C ALA A 515 43.59 12.51 4.45
N THR A 516 42.74 13.00 3.54
CA THR A 516 41.36 12.51 3.39
C THR A 516 41.29 11.44 2.31
N VAL A 517 40.64 10.33 2.62
CA VAL A 517 40.25 9.30 1.65
C VAL A 517 38.73 9.20 1.60
N TYR A 518 38.21 8.87 0.43
CA TYR A 518 36.78 8.78 0.15
C TYR A 518 36.38 7.34 -0.12
N ALA A 519 35.40 6.81 0.61
CA ALA A 519 34.79 5.51 0.34
C ALA A 519 33.49 5.72 -0.45
N ARG A 520 33.43 5.18 -1.66
CA ARG A 520 32.24 5.11 -2.51
C ARG A 520 31.61 3.73 -2.33
N VAL A 521 30.34 3.64 -1.98
CA VAL A 521 29.64 2.37 -1.71
C VAL A 521 28.34 2.28 -2.49
N TRP A 522 28.05 1.13 -3.10
CA TRP A 522 26.84 0.89 -3.89
C TRP A 522 26.37 -0.58 -3.78
N SER A 523 25.22 -0.92 -4.37
CA SER A 523 24.80 -2.32 -4.50
C SER A 523 25.46 -2.98 -5.70
N LYS A 524 26.17 -4.09 -5.49
CA LYS A 524 26.83 -4.80 -6.58
C LYS A 524 25.83 -5.57 -7.42
N GLY A 525 26.01 -5.50 -8.75
CA GLY A 525 25.31 -6.33 -9.74
C GLY A 525 23.80 -6.06 -9.86
N THR A 526 23.25 -5.15 -9.07
CA THR A 526 21.82 -4.85 -9.02
C THR A 526 21.61 -3.34 -8.81
N THR A 527 20.34 -2.90 -8.87
CA THR A 527 19.93 -1.54 -8.47
C THR A 527 19.22 -1.56 -7.12
N LEU A 528 19.47 -2.57 -6.29
CA LEU A 528 18.83 -2.68 -4.98
C LEU A 528 19.27 -1.52 -4.09
N THR A 529 18.31 -0.99 -3.34
CA THR A 529 18.58 0.06 -2.36
C THR A 529 18.00 -0.30 -1.00
N GLY A 530 18.76 -0.02 0.05
CA GLY A 530 18.39 -0.40 1.40
C GLY A 530 19.44 0.01 2.43
N PRO A 531 19.13 -0.21 3.72
CA PRO A 531 20.09 0.07 4.78
C PRO A 531 21.26 -0.93 4.76
N PHE A 532 22.44 -0.46 5.11
CA PHE A 532 23.64 -1.26 5.36
C PHE A 532 24.44 -0.62 6.49
N SER A 533 25.39 -1.35 7.05
CA SER A 533 26.33 -0.82 8.05
C SER A 533 27.69 -0.60 7.42
N ILE A 534 28.42 0.42 7.87
CA ILE A 534 29.81 0.68 7.47
C ILE A 534 30.65 1.10 8.69
N CYS A 535 31.89 0.66 8.75
CA CYS A 535 32.87 1.14 9.73
C CYS A 535 34.25 1.32 9.11
N ALA A 536 35.06 2.17 9.73
CA ALA A 536 36.47 2.36 9.42
C ALA A 536 37.31 1.99 10.64
N VAL A 537 38.37 1.22 10.44
CA VAL A 537 39.27 0.75 11.50
C VAL A 537 40.70 1.18 11.22
N THR A 538 41.36 1.71 12.24
CA THR A 538 42.79 2.04 12.19
C THR A 538 43.61 0.76 12.23
N ILE A 539 44.56 0.61 11.31
CA ILE A 539 45.49 -0.53 11.34
C ILE A 539 46.72 -0.11 12.16
N PRO A 540 47.07 -0.83 13.25
CA PRO A 540 48.25 -0.51 14.07
C PRO A 540 49.56 -0.67 13.29
N THR A 541 50.67 -0.14 13.81
CA THR A 541 51.94 -0.12 13.08
C THR A 541 52.65 -1.46 13.21
N ASN A 542 52.84 -1.92 14.45
CA ASN A 542 53.50 -3.17 14.80
C ASN A 542 52.54 -3.96 15.70
N ASP A 543 51.84 -4.96 15.15
CA ASP A 543 50.83 -5.69 15.91
C ASP A 543 50.69 -7.13 15.41
N ALA A 544 50.89 -8.09 16.31
CA ALA A 544 50.75 -9.52 16.11
C ALA A 544 49.67 -10.04 17.06
N ALA A 545 48.67 -10.73 16.50
CA ALA A 545 47.58 -11.30 17.27
C ALA A 545 47.70 -12.82 17.35
N VAL A 546 47.42 -13.40 18.51
CA VAL A 546 47.08 -14.83 18.63
C VAL A 546 45.63 -15.01 18.17
N ARG A 547 45.43 -15.74 17.08
CA ARG A 547 44.11 -15.96 16.47
C ARG A 547 43.41 -17.21 16.96
N ALA A 548 44.16 -18.31 17.06
CA ALA A 548 43.61 -19.60 17.47
C ALA A 548 44.66 -20.45 18.18
N ILE A 549 44.19 -21.31 19.10
CA ILE A 549 44.99 -22.37 19.72
C ILE A 549 44.41 -23.71 19.29
N TYR A 550 45.17 -24.45 18.48
CA TYR A 550 44.80 -25.79 18.03
C TYR A 550 45.34 -26.83 19.00
N THR A 551 44.42 -27.41 19.76
CA THR A 551 44.68 -28.49 20.72
C THR A 551 43.44 -29.38 20.83
N LEU A 552 43.57 -30.54 21.49
CA LEU A 552 42.40 -31.26 22.01
C LEU A 552 41.84 -30.53 23.25
N GLY A 553 40.52 -30.39 23.32
CA GLY A 553 39.80 -29.91 24.50
C GLY A 553 39.58 -30.98 25.56
N ARG A 554 39.54 -32.26 25.16
CA ARG A 554 39.64 -33.42 26.06
C ARG A 554 40.69 -34.37 25.54
N VAL A 555 41.65 -34.73 26.38
CA VAL A 555 42.77 -35.59 26.01
C VAL A 555 42.94 -36.71 27.04
N PRO A 556 43.11 -37.97 26.63
CA PRO A 556 43.42 -39.04 27.57
C PRO A 556 44.85 -38.92 28.11
N ILE A 557 45.07 -39.36 29.35
CA ILE A 557 46.42 -39.55 29.90
C ILE A 557 47.28 -40.43 28.97
N GLY A 558 48.56 -40.10 28.87
CA GLY A 558 49.53 -40.82 28.04
C GLY A 558 49.47 -40.51 26.54
N VAL A 559 48.59 -39.61 26.09
CA VAL A 559 48.53 -39.16 24.69
C VAL A 559 49.37 -37.89 24.52
N ALA A 560 50.49 -37.99 23.83
CA ALA A 560 51.31 -36.84 23.47
C ALA A 560 50.49 -35.81 22.66
N GLN A 561 50.61 -34.54 23.03
CA GLN A 561 49.92 -33.41 22.40
C GLN A 561 50.92 -32.52 21.69
N VAL A 562 50.69 -32.29 20.39
CA VAL A 562 51.36 -31.23 19.62
C VAL A 562 50.35 -30.08 19.49
N VAL A 563 50.53 -29.07 20.33
CA VAL A 563 49.70 -27.86 20.25
C VAL A 563 50.20 -27.03 19.08
N GLN A 564 49.28 -26.40 18.36
CA GLN A 564 49.61 -25.38 17.37
C GLN A 564 48.90 -24.07 17.71
N ALA A 565 49.44 -22.96 17.24
CA ALA A 565 48.78 -21.67 17.33
C ALA A 565 48.83 -20.95 15.99
N VAL A 566 47.75 -20.25 15.64
CA VAL A 566 47.74 -19.34 14.50
C VAL A 566 48.04 -17.94 15.02
N VAL A 567 49.12 -17.36 14.53
CA VAL A 567 49.50 -15.97 14.82
C VAL A 567 49.37 -15.15 13.55
N THR A 568 48.87 -13.93 13.64
CA THR A 568 48.64 -13.06 12.48
C THR A 568 49.23 -11.70 12.73
N ASN A 569 50.03 -11.21 11.80
CA ASN A 569 50.46 -9.82 11.83
C ASN A 569 49.31 -8.94 11.33
N VAL A 570 48.62 -8.27 12.24
CA VAL A 570 47.54 -7.35 11.88
C VAL A 570 48.05 -5.92 11.66
N GLY A 571 49.29 -5.62 12.06
CA GLY A 571 49.95 -4.34 11.82
C GLY A 571 50.33 -4.09 10.36
N ILE A 572 50.79 -2.88 10.06
CA ILE A 572 51.22 -2.50 8.70
C ILE A 572 52.67 -2.91 8.39
N GLN A 573 53.52 -3.04 9.40
CA GLN A 573 54.93 -3.38 9.21
C GLN A 573 55.13 -4.88 9.17
N ALA A 574 56.08 -5.36 8.36
CA ALA A 574 56.52 -6.74 8.44
C ALA A 574 57.24 -6.98 9.77
N LEU A 575 56.89 -8.06 10.47
CA LEU A 575 57.50 -8.44 11.74
C LEU A 575 58.55 -9.54 11.49
N THR A 576 59.66 -9.48 12.20
CA THR A 576 60.75 -10.47 12.08
C THR A 576 61.11 -11.04 13.44
N ASN A 577 61.49 -12.32 13.46
CA ASN A 577 61.90 -13.04 14.68
C ASN A 577 60.87 -12.94 15.82
N VAL A 578 59.59 -13.14 15.51
CA VAL A 578 58.50 -13.05 16.51
C VAL A 578 58.50 -14.31 17.38
N PRO A 579 58.86 -14.23 18.68
CA PRO A 579 58.75 -15.38 19.56
C PRO A 579 57.29 -15.64 19.91
N VAL A 580 56.87 -16.90 19.86
CA VAL A 580 55.53 -17.34 20.24
C VAL A 580 55.71 -18.38 21.34
N THR A 581 55.15 -18.13 22.51
CA THR A 581 55.35 -18.97 23.70
C THR A 581 54.07 -19.70 24.04
N LEU A 582 54.14 -21.03 24.16
CA LEU A 582 53.13 -21.83 24.83
C LEU A 582 53.53 -22.06 26.29
N ALA A 583 52.62 -21.76 27.21
CA ALA A 583 52.70 -22.13 28.61
C ALA A 583 51.49 -22.99 28.97
N VAL A 584 51.75 -24.21 29.46
CA VAL A 584 50.75 -25.13 29.99
C VAL A 584 50.92 -25.19 31.50
N THR A 585 49.84 -24.94 32.23
CA THR A 585 49.79 -25.00 33.70
C THR A 585 48.61 -25.87 34.16
N GLY A 586 48.60 -26.32 35.42
CA GLY A 586 47.52 -27.14 35.98
C GLY A 586 47.97 -28.59 36.23
N ALA A 587 47.22 -29.55 35.69
CA ALA A 587 47.49 -30.99 35.87
C ALA A 587 48.84 -31.45 35.28
N THR A 588 49.36 -30.73 34.29
CA THR A 588 50.70 -30.90 33.72
C THR A 588 51.29 -29.52 33.48
N THR A 589 52.59 -29.37 33.73
CA THR A 589 53.33 -28.14 33.42
C THR A 589 54.24 -28.36 32.23
N PHE A 590 54.24 -27.42 31.30
CA PHE A 590 55.07 -27.45 30.09
C PHE A 590 55.25 -26.04 29.55
N THR A 591 56.42 -25.74 28.99
CA THR A 591 56.60 -24.50 28.24
C THR A 591 57.48 -24.73 27.02
N ASN A 592 57.14 -24.08 25.92
CA ASN A 592 57.93 -24.10 24.71
C ASN A 592 57.74 -22.79 23.95
N THR A 593 58.86 -22.19 23.52
CA THR A 593 58.85 -21.01 22.67
C THR A 593 59.38 -21.39 21.30
N GLN A 594 58.66 -20.97 20.27
CA GLN A 594 59.04 -21.08 18.86
C GLN A 594 59.23 -19.69 18.30
N THR A 595 60.00 -19.54 17.22
CA THR A 595 60.23 -18.23 16.59
C THR A 595 59.72 -18.23 15.16
N VAL A 596 58.85 -17.28 14.83
CA VAL A 596 58.43 -17.01 13.45
C VAL A 596 59.45 -16.05 12.83
N ALA A 597 60.25 -16.55 11.89
CA ALA A 597 61.36 -15.80 11.30
C ALA A 597 60.91 -14.50 10.62
N SER A 598 59.80 -14.53 9.89
CA SER A 598 59.22 -13.36 9.22
C SER A 598 57.71 -13.54 9.09
N LEU A 599 56.96 -12.47 9.35
CA LEU A 599 55.52 -12.40 9.23
C LEU A 599 55.13 -11.08 8.55
N ALA A 600 54.81 -11.15 7.26
CA ALA A 600 54.40 -9.99 6.47
C ALA A 600 53.08 -9.39 6.99
N SER A 601 52.82 -8.11 6.70
CA SER A 601 51.57 -7.45 7.07
C SER A 601 50.35 -8.20 6.54
N GLY A 602 49.39 -8.50 7.42
CA GLY A 602 48.19 -9.27 7.10
C GLY A 602 48.38 -10.78 6.97
N ALA A 603 49.63 -11.28 7.04
CA ALA A 603 49.91 -12.70 6.92
C ALA A 603 49.70 -13.44 8.26
N SER A 604 49.33 -14.71 8.17
CA SER A 604 49.22 -15.63 9.30
C SER A 604 50.30 -16.72 9.21
N ALA A 605 50.75 -17.19 10.37
CA ALA A 605 51.63 -18.35 10.50
C ALA A 605 51.05 -19.34 11.51
N THR A 606 51.10 -20.63 11.18
CA THR A 606 50.76 -21.71 12.12
C THR A 606 52.04 -22.20 12.78
N VAL A 607 52.17 -21.94 14.08
CA VAL A 607 53.32 -22.33 14.90
C VAL A 607 53.02 -23.67 15.56
N SER A 608 53.89 -24.66 15.38
CA SER A 608 53.79 -25.96 16.06
C SER A 608 54.78 -26.03 17.21
N PHE A 609 54.29 -26.29 18.42
CA PHE A 609 55.13 -26.42 19.61
C PHE A 609 55.67 -27.84 19.77
N ALA A 610 56.72 -28.01 20.57
CA ALA A 610 57.20 -29.33 20.96
C ALA A 610 56.11 -30.11 21.72
N SER A 611 56.09 -31.44 21.57
CA SER A 611 55.04 -32.26 22.17
C SER A 611 55.18 -32.37 23.69
N TYR A 612 54.07 -32.36 24.41
CA TYR A 612 54.02 -32.75 25.84
C TYR A 612 52.99 -33.86 26.06
N THR A 613 53.19 -34.69 27.08
CA THR A 613 52.29 -35.81 27.38
C THR A 613 51.66 -35.61 28.76
N PRO A 614 50.33 -35.41 28.86
CA PRO A 614 49.66 -35.37 30.15
C PRO A 614 49.70 -36.72 30.86
N THR A 615 50.09 -36.73 32.13
CA THR A 615 50.19 -37.96 32.95
C THR A 615 49.14 -38.05 34.06
N THR A 616 48.46 -36.94 34.36
CA THR A 616 47.55 -36.80 35.50
C THR A 616 46.21 -36.25 35.05
N VAL A 617 45.11 -36.89 35.49
CA VAL A 617 43.74 -36.40 35.25
C VAL A 617 43.54 -35.06 35.95
N GLY A 618 42.87 -34.12 35.29
CA GLY A 618 42.66 -32.77 35.80
C GLY A 618 42.43 -31.77 34.68
N THR A 619 42.65 -30.49 34.94
CA THR A 619 42.53 -29.44 33.91
C THR A 619 43.88 -28.77 33.69
N ASN A 620 44.23 -28.60 32.42
CA ASN A 620 45.34 -27.77 31.98
C ASN A 620 44.80 -26.44 31.46
N THR A 621 45.52 -25.35 31.73
CA THR A 621 45.32 -24.06 31.08
C THR A 621 46.47 -23.86 30.09
N LEU A 622 46.15 -23.82 28.80
CA LEU A 622 47.10 -23.53 27.75
C LEU A 622 47.03 -22.03 27.46
N THR A 623 48.14 -21.33 27.59
CA THR A 623 48.26 -19.92 27.23
C THR A 623 49.27 -19.80 26.11
N VAL A 624 48.86 -19.25 24.98
CA VAL A 624 49.78 -18.85 23.92
C VAL A 624 49.94 -17.33 24.01
N SER A 625 51.18 -16.87 24.03
CA SER A 625 51.50 -15.44 24.13
C SER A 625 52.56 -14.99 23.12
N LEU A 626 52.47 -13.71 22.78
CA LEU A 626 53.37 -12.92 21.95
C LEU A 626 54.03 -11.81 22.81
N PRO A 627 55.13 -11.20 22.34
CA PRO A 627 55.65 -9.97 22.94
C PRO A 627 54.59 -8.87 22.96
N THR A 628 54.75 -7.92 23.87
CA THR A 628 53.90 -6.72 23.88
C THR A 628 54.15 -5.88 22.64
N ASP A 629 53.07 -5.41 22.03
CA ASP A 629 53.06 -4.58 20.84
C ASP A 629 51.93 -3.53 20.92
N ASP A 630 51.50 -2.97 19.78
CA ASP A 630 50.56 -1.84 19.75
C ASP A 630 49.18 -2.19 20.35
N VAL A 631 48.71 -3.45 20.28
CA VAL A 631 47.40 -3.88 20.80
C VAL A 631 47.55 -5.02 21.81
N GLY A 632 47.87 -4.66 23.05
CA GLY A 632 48.06 -5.59 24.17
C GLY A 632 46.98 -6.66 24.41
N THR A 633 45.72 -6.43 24.00
CA THR A 633 44.60 -7.34 24.25
C THR A 633 44.57 -8.57 23.33
N ASN A 634 45.28 -8.56 22.20
CA ASN A 634 45.32 -9.68 21.25
C ASN A 634 46.62 -10.51 21.33
N ASN A 635 47.55 -10.12 22.21
CA ASN A 635 48.85 -10.75 22.38
C ASN A 635 48.83 -12.09 23.09
N ALA A 636 47.71 -12.46 23.72
CA ALA A 636 47.59 -13.74 24.39
C ALA A 636 46.19 -14.32 24.27
N GLN A 637 46.12 -15.63 24.11
CA GLN A 637 44.87 -16.40 24.15
C GLN A 637 45.05 -17.58 25.11
N THR A 638 43.97 -17.92 25.81
CA THR A 638 43.94 -19.07 26.71
C THR A 638 42.92 -20.11 26.26
N TYR A 639 43.21 -21.38 26.51
CA TYR A 639 42.29 -22.49 26.28
C TYR A 639 42.38 -23.51 27.40
N ALA A 640 41.25 -23.87 27.99
CA ALA A 640 41.18 -24.90 29.02
C ALA A 640 41.10 -26.29 28.37
N GLN A 641 42.03 -27.17 28.69
CA GLN A 641 42.07 -28.56 28.25
C GLN A 641 41.79 -29.49 29.43
N ILE A 642 40.91 -30.46 29.24
CA ILE A 642 40.52 -31.43 30.26
C ILE A 642 41.28 -32.73 30.01
N ILE A 643 42.06 -33.17 30.99
CA ILE A 643 42.78 -34.44 30.96
C ILE A 643 41.86 -35.53 31.50
N THR A 644 41.55 -36.51 30.68
CA THR A 644 40.64 -37.62 30.98
C THR A 644 41.39 -38.96 30.99
N THR A 645 40.70 -40.06 31.27
CA THR A 645 41.29 -41.41 31.18
C THR A 645 41.23 -41.97 29.76
N ASN A 646 40.18 -41.66 28.99
CA ASN A 646 39.90 -42.33 27.71
C ASN A 646 39.16 -41.47 26.65
N THR A 647 38.86 -40.20 26.91
CA THR A 647 38.06 -39.36 25.99
C THR A 647 38.93 -38.44 25.14
N PHE A 648 38.75 -38.50 23.81
CA PHE A 648 39.30 -37.54 22.86
C PHE A 648 38.20 -36.56 22.42
N SER A 649 38.47 -35.27 22.45
CA SER A 649 37.59 -34.24 21.88
C SER A 649 38.37 -32.98 21.55
N TYR A 650 38.02 -32.27 20.49
CA TYR A 650 38.55 -30.93 20.22
C TYR A 650 37.92 -29.84 21.09
N VAL A 651 36.77 -30.13 21.69
CA VAL A 651 36.02 -29.20 22.53
C VAL A 651 36.11 -29.64 23.99
N ASN A 652 36.39 -28.69 24.88
CA ASN A 652 36.41 -28.88 26.34
C ASN A 652 34.98 -28.95 26.92
N ASN A 653 34.66 -28.16 27.95
CA ASN A 653 33.29 -28.03 28.48
C ASN A 653 32.49 -26.85 27.87
N SER A 654 33.03 -26.20 26.83
CA SER A 654 32.36 -25.09 26.16
C SER A 654 30.96 -25.46 25.71
N ALA A 655 30.03 -24.51 25.88
CA ALA A 655 28.66 -24.63 25.43
C ALA A 655 28.58 -24.48 23.90
N PRO A 656 27.61 -25.16 23.24
CA PRO A 656 27.28 -24.93 21.84
C PRO A 656 27.07 -23.44 21.52
N THR A 657 27.54 -22.99 20.35
CA THR A 657 27.30 -21.63 19.85
C THR A 657 26.66 -21.61 18.47
N SER A 658 26.97 -22.61 17.64
CA SER A 658 26.42 -22.76 16.30
C SER A 658 26.10 -24.24 16.04
N ARG A 659 25.57 -24.53 14.86
CA ARG A 659 25.13 -25.86 14.44
C ARG A 659 25.29 -26.05 12.94
N VAL A 660 25.64 -27.26 12.54
CA VAL A 660 25.83 -27.68 11.15
C VAL A 660 24.95 -28.86 10.80
N GLY A 661 24.61 -28.98 9.51
CA GLY A 661 23.59 -29.88 8.99
C GLY A 661 23.56 -29.88 7.48
N PHE A 662 22.77 -30.80 6.94
CA PHE A 662 22.56 -30.93 5.51
C PHE A 662 21.13 -30.53 5.11
N PRO A 663 20.92 -30.09 3.85
CA PRO A 663 19.60 -29.82 3.30
C PRO A 663 18.64 -31.01 3.39
N ALA A 664 17.35 -30.73 3.22
CA ALA A 664 16.30 -31.76 3.19
C ALA A 664 16.62 -32.84 2.13
N GLY A 665 16.35 -34.11 2.47
CA GLY A 665 16.60 -35.25 1.59
C GLY A 665 18.06 -35.75 1.53
N THR A 666 19.00 -35.10 2.23
CA THR A 666 20.42 -35.52 2.22
C THR A 666 20.73 -36.40 3.43
N THR A 667 21.36 -37.55 3.17
CA THR A 667 22.11 -38.30 4.19
C THR A 667 23.55 -37.80 4.16
N GLY A 668 24.05 -37.28 5.28
CA GLY A 668 25.42 -36.75 5.35
C GLY A 668 26.03 -37.01 6.72
N ALA A 669 27.36 -37.09 6.77
CA ALA A 669 28.11 -37.28 8.01
C ALA A 669 29.07 -36.13 8.25
N PHE A 670 29.17 -35.67 9.49
CA PHE A 670 30.24 -34.79 9.95
C PHE A 670 31.21 -35.59 10.81
N VAL A 671 32.50 -35.52 10.49
CA VAL A 671 33.53 -36.41 11.00
C VAL A 671 34.70 -35.60 11.54
N ALA A 672 35.25 -36.00 12.68
CA ALA A 672 36.48 -35.47 13.25
C ALA A 672 37.60 -36.53 13.24
N ARG A 673 38.80 -36.13 12.83
CA ARG A 673 40.02 -36.95 12.88
C ARG A 673 40.68 -36.84 14.25
N PHE A 674 41.01 -37.95 14.88
CA PHE A 674 41.79 -38.04 16.10
C PHE A 674 43.02 -38.91 15.87
N ASN A 675 44.03 -38.81 16.75
CA ASN A 675 45.24 -39.63 16.70
C ASN A 675 45.50 -40.27 18.07
N THR A 676 45.92 -41.54 18.09
CA THR A 676 46.36 -42.23 19.30
C THR A 676 47.74 -42.89 19.11
N PRO A 677 48.68 -42.73 20.05
CA PRO A 677 50.02 -43.34 19.93
C PRO A 677 50.02 -44.86 20.21
N VAL A 678 48.94 -45.38 20.80
CA VAL A 678 48.78 -46.79 21.17
C VAL A 678 47.44 -47.31 20.69
N ALA A 679 47.34 -48.62 20.48
CA ALA A 679 46.09 -49.28 20.11
C ALA A 679 45.03 -49.13 21.21
N ARG A 680 43.79 -48.82 20.82
CA ARG A 680 42.65 -48.55 21.71
C ARG A 680 41.40 -49.30 21.25
N SER A 681 40.44 -49.46 22.16
CA SER A 681 39.12 -50.02 21.90
C SER A 681 38.09 -48.90 22.06
N LEU A 682 37.48 -48.52 20.94
CA LEU A 682 36.46 -47.48 20.88
C LEU A 682 35.11 -48.05 21.32
N THR A 683 34.51 -47.47 22.35
CA THR A 683 33.26 -47.95 22.97
C THR A 683 32.05 -47.09 22.66
N GLY A 684 32.27 -45.83 22.31
CA GLY A 684 31.18 -44.89 22.09
C GLY A 684 31.63 -43.61 21.39
N ILE A 685 30.65 -42.92 20.83
CA ILE A 685 30.79 -41.62 20.19
C ILE A 685 29.85 -40.67 20.93
N THR A 686 30.35 -39.52 21.36
CA THR A 686 29.50 -38.47 21.95
C THR A 686 29.40 -37.31 20.97
N ALA A 687 28.20 -36.80 20.71
CA ALA A 687 27.99 -35.62 19.88
C ALA A 687 27.19 -34.56 20.62
N GLY A 688 27.52 -33.29 20.41
CA GLY A 688 26.64 -32.18 20.80
C GLY A 688 25.46 -32.11 19.83
N LEU A 689 24.24 -32.33 20.32
CA LEU A 689 23.05 -32.26 19.48
C LEU A 689 22.43 -30.88 19.57
N GLY A 690 22.19 -30.23 18.43
CA GLY A 690 21.72 -28.84 18.34
C GLY A 690 20.45 -28.67 17.52
N GLY A 691 19.76 -27.54 17.76
CA GLY A 691 18.63 -27.06 16.95
C GLY A 691 17.29 -27.78 17.20
N ASN A 692 16.25 -27.01 17.51
CA ASN A 692 14.90 -27.56 17.75
C ASN A 692 14.33 -28.33 16.55
N SER A 693 14.76 -27.99 15.32
CA SER A 693 14.39 -28.71 14.08
C SER A 693 14.88 -30.16 14.04
N THR A 694 15.87 -30.50 14.87
CA THR A 694 16.46 -31.83 15.00
C THR A 694 15.60 -32.76 15.86
N VAL A 695 14.70 -32.22 16.71
CA VAL A 695 13.81 -33.03 17.53
C VAL A 695 12.91 -33.89 16.64
N GLY A 696 12.80 -35.18 16.97
CA GLY A 696 12.08 -36.18 16.18
C GLY A 696 12.83 -36.68 14.95
N ARG A 697 14.06 -36.20 14.69
CA ARG A 697 14.89 -36.68 13.59
C ARG A 697 15.82 -37.80 14.04
N THR A 698 16.21 -38.65 13.10
CA THR A 698 17.10 -39.79 13.35
C THR A 698 18.55 -39.42 13.07
N VAL A 699 19.43 -39.71 14.03
CA VAL A 699 20.88 -39.57 13.91
C VAL A 699 21.58 -40.81 14.48
N TYR A 700 22.84 -41.03 14.13
CA TYR A 700 23.67 -42.07 14.75
C TYR A 700 25.16 -41.73 14.64
N GLY A 701 25.97 -42.29 15.54
CA GLY A 701 27.42 -42.18 15.49
C GLY A 701 28.04 -43.13 14.47
N VAL A 702 29.09 -42.69 13.79
CA VAL A 702 29.85 -43.50 12.81
C VAL A 702 31.35 -43.43 13.08
N VAL A 703 32.05 -44.51 12.78
CA VAL A 703 33.51 -44.59 12.71
C VAL A 703 33.90 -44.88 11.28
N VAL A 704 34.82 -44.10 10.72
CA VAL A 704 35.30 -44.29 9.34
C VAL A 704 36.82 -44.43 9.30
N ASN A 705 37.34 -44.98 8.19
CA ASN A 705 38.77 -45.00 7.90
C ASN A 705 39.22 -43.69 7.23
N SER A 706 40.51 -43.58 6.90
CA SER A 706 41.09 -42.38 6.25
C SER A 706 40.57 -42.10 4.84
N SER A 707 39.93 -43.06 4.18
CA SER A 707 39.25 -42.86 2.89
C SER A 707 37.74 -42.57 3.04
N GLY A 708 37.25 -42.45 4.29
CA GLY A 708 35.84 -42.21 4.62
C GLY A 708 34.93 -43.45 4.53
N GLY A 709 35.51 -44.66 4.42
CA GLY A 709 34.77 -45.92 4.46
C GLY A 709 34.35 -46.31 5.88
N VAL A 710 33.13 -46.84 6.05
CA VAL A 710 32.56 -47.18 7.37
C VAL A 710 33.26 -48.39 8.01
N LEU A 711 33.71 -48.23 9.26
CA LEU A 711 34.28 -49.29 10.09
C LEU A 711 33.29 -49.80 11.15
N ALA A 712 32.52 -48.89 11.75
CA ALA A 712 31.45 -49.22 12.69
C ALA A 712 30.42 -48.10 12.75
N ARG A 713 29.23 -48.40 13.27
CA ARG A 713 28.19 -47.42 13.56
C ARG A 713 27.38 -47.80 14.79
N THR A 714 26.78 -46.81 15.43
CA THR A 714 25.85 -47.01 16.53
C THR A 714 24.44 -47.30 15.99
N PRO A 715 23.52 -47.82 16.82
CA PRO A 715 22.10 -47.87 16.47
C PRO A 715 21.53 -46.48 16.14
N ASP A 716 20.46 -46.47 15.36
CA ASP A 716 19.66 -45.27 15.08
C ASP A 716 19.08 -44.69 16.38
N TYR A 717 19.11 -43.37 16.50
CA TYR A 717 18.57 -42.65 17.64
C TYR A 717 17.66 -41.52 17.18
N VAL A 718 16.45 -41.47 17.73
CA VAL A 718 15.50 -40.37 17.50
C VAL A 718 15.73 -39.30 18.56
N VAL A 719 16.13 -38.10 18.11
CA VAL A 719 16.50 -36.99 18.99
C VAL A 719 15.28 -36.45 19.74
N THR A 720 15.43 -36.22 21.04
CA THR A 720 14.39 -35.64 21.90
C THR A 720 14.66 -34.17 22.22
N ALA A 721 13.64 -33.45 22.67
CA ALA A 721 13.82 -32.05 23.10
C ALA A 721 14.82 -31.90 24.27
N ALA A 722 14.99 -32.94 25.10
CA ALA A 722 15.93 -32.93 26.22
C ALA A 722 17.40 -33.08 25.80
N ASP A 723 17.65 -33.49 24.55
CA ASP A 723 19.00 -33.68 24.00
C ASP A 723 19.57 -32.40 23.37
N ILE A 724 18.73 -31.40 23.07
CA ILE A 724 19.16 -30.18 22.39
C ILE A 724 20.09 -29.33 23.27
N ASP A 725 21.16 -28.84 22.64
CA ASP A 725 22.29 -28.11 23.23
C ASP A 725 23.02 -28.87 24.34
N ARG A 726 22.93 -30.21 24.30
CA ARG A 726 23.62 -31.12 25.22
C ARG A 726 24.46 -32.14 24.46
N ARG A 727 25.44 -32.70 25.17
CA ARG A 727 26.24 -33.83 24.70
C ARG A 727 25.43 -35.12 24.88
N LYS A 728 25.29 -35.89 23.81
CA LYS A 728 24.63 -37.21 23.79
C LYS A 728 25.64 -38.28 23.41
N THR A 729 25.76 -39.32 24.25
CA THR A 729 26.60 -40.49 24.00
C THR A 729 25.82 -41.56 23.25
N PHE A 730 26.41 -42.08 22.18
CA PHE A 730 25.96 -43.18 21.36
C PHE A 730 26.92 -44.36 21.53
N ALA A 731 26.46 -45.42 22.19
CA ALA A 731 27.29 -46.60 22.45
C ALA A 731 27.44 -47.47 21.18
N LEU A 732 28.64 -47.98 20.93
CA LEU A 732 28.87 -49.02 19.94
C LEU A 732 28.42 -50.36 20.52
N ALA A 733 27.61 -51.11 19.77
CA ALA A 733 27.12 -52.42 20.20
C ALA A 733 28.26 -53.43 20.44
N THR A 734 29.38 -53.26 19.73
CA THR A 734 30.61 -54.02 19.92
C THR A 734 31.78 -53.04 19.94
N PRO A 735 32.63 -53.04 20.99
CA PRO A 735 33.81 -52.20 21.02
C PRO A 735 34.71 -52.44 19.80
N LEU A 736 35.08 -51.36 19.11
CA LEU A 736 35.87 -51.43 17.88
C LEU A 736 37.36 -51.25 18.20
N PRO A 737 38.23 -52.24 17.93
CA PRO A 737 39.67 -52.06 18.06
C PRO A 737 40.20 -51.10 16.97
N ILE A 738 40.97 -50.11 17.40
CA ILE A 738 41.69 -49.15 16.55
C ILE A 738 43.19 -49.26 16.81
N ALA A 739 43.98 -49.24 15.73
CA ALA A 739 45.43 -49.27 15.82
C ALA A 739 45.99 -47.92 16.32
N ALA A 740 47.30 -47.89 16.62
CA ALA A 740 48.01 -46.62 16.76
C ALA A 740 47.98 -45.86 15.42
N GLY A 741 47.81 -44.54 15.49
CA GLY A 741 47.64 -43.67 14.33
C GLY A 741 46.30 -42.95 14.34
N ASP A 742 45.87 -42.53 13.15
CA ASP A 742 44.65 -41.75 12.96
C ASP A 742 43.39 -42.61 12.96
N PHE A 743 42.33 -42.10 13.56
CA PHE A 743 41.00 -42.67 13.50
C PHE A 743 39.96 -41.56 13.42
N TYR A 744 38.77 -41.87 12.87
CA TYR A 744 37.79 -40.86 12.50
C TYR A 744 36.44 -41.23 13.09
N VAL A 745 35.83 -40.33 13.84
CA VAL A 745 34.48 -40.51 14.41
C VAL A 745 33.58 -39.37 13.99
N GLY A 746 32.29 -39.64 13.84
CA GLY A 746 31.34 -38.65 13.36
C GLY A 746 29.91 -38.89 13.78
N LEU A 747 29.07 -37.92 13.43
CA LEU A 747 27.62 -37.98 13.55
C LEU A 747 27.01 -37.99 12.15
N VAL A 748 26.10 -38.94 11.91
CA VAL A 748 25.34 -39.04 10.65
C VAL A 748 23.95 -38.46 10.84
N GLN A 749 23.57 -37.59 9.91
CA GLN A 749 22.23 -37.07 9.72
C GLN A 749 21.47 -37.97 8.74
N MET A 750 20.31 -38.49 9.12
CA MET A 750 19.41 -39.19 8.19
C MET A 750 18.56 -38.20 7.37
N PRO A 751 18.05 -38.56 6.18
CA PRO A 751 17.26 -37.62 5.41
C PRO A 751 15.99 -37.26 6.19
N ALA A 752 15.60 -35.99 6.08
CA ALA A 752 14.27 -35.56 6.50
C ALA A 752 13.18 -36.42 5.82
N PRO A 753 12.04 -36.72 6.47
CA PRO A 753 10.88 -37.30 5.78
C PRO A 753 10.52 -36.47 4.53
N ALA A 754 9.98 -37.10 3.49
CA ALA A 754 9.64 -36.43 2.24
C ALA A 754 8.77 -35.18 2.48
N GLY A 755 9.22 -34.03 1.98
CA GLY A 755 8.59 -32.72 2.21
C GLY A 755 8.99 -32.00 3.51
N GLY A 756 9.89 -32.58 4.32
CA GLY A 756 10.37 -31.99 5.57
C GLY A 756 11.43 -30.89 5.38
N ALA A 757 11.51 -29.97 6.34
CA ALA A 757 12.57 -28.94 6.37
C ALA A 757 13.95 -29.55 6.68
N ALA A 758 15.00 -28.85 6.21
CA ALA A 758 16.40 -29.10 6.60
C ALA A 758 16.57 -28.96 8.12
N TYR A 759 17.54 -29.67 8.68
CA TYR A 759 17.84 -29.63 10.11
C TYR A 759 19.35 -29.76 10.34
N PHE A 760 19.81 -29.25 11.48
CA PHE A 760 21.23 -29.01 11.76
C PHE A 760 21.63 -29.67 13.08
N PRO A 761 21.87 -31.00 13.06
CA PRO A 761 21.97 -31.79 14.28
C PRO A 761 23.27 -31.61 15.05
N LEU A 762 24.39 -31.28 14.42
CA LEU A 762 25.69 -31.24 15.09
C LEU A 762 26.01 -29.83 15.58
N SER A 763 26.21 -29.67 16.88
CA SER A 763 26.63 -28.42 17.49
C SER A 763 28.13 -28.16 17.33
N THR A 764 28.49 -26.87 17.20
CA THR A 764 29.88 -26.40 17.09
C THR A 764 30.20 -25.27 18.07
N VAL A 765 31.48 -25.08 18.34
CA VAL A 765 32.03 -23.94 19.12
C VAL A 765 32.95 -23.10 18.24
N PRO A 766 33.17 -21.81 18.55
CA PRO A 766 33.96 -20.94 17.68
C PRO A 766 35.42 -21.41 17.61
N GLU A 767 35.94 -21.50 16.39
CA GLU A 767 37.36 -21.71 16.09
C GLU A 767 37.65 -21.02 14.76
N ASP A 768 38.30 -19.86 14.82
CA ASP A 768 38.56 -19.00 13.67
C ASP A 768 40.06 -18.66 13.57
N PRO A 769 40.78 -19.12 12.53
CA PRO A 769 40.27 -19.99 11.47
C PRO A 769 40.02 -21.42 11.97
N THR A 770 39.09 -22.12 11.35
CA THR A 770 38.88 -23.56 11.61
C THR A 770 40.09 -24.34 11.14
N ARG A 771 40.60 -25.24 11.97
CA ARG A 771 41.87 -25.92 11.69
C ARG A 771 41.77 -26.87 10.48
N PRO A 772 42.80 -26.89 9.59
CA PRO A 772 42.83 -27.78 8.43
C PRO A 772 43.00 -29.25 8.80
N GLY A 773 42.47 -30.13 7.96
CA GLY A 773 42.68 -31.58 8.00
C GLY A 773 42.14 -32.28 9.25
N THR A 774 41.16 -31.66 9.94
CA THR A 774 40.61 -32.18 11.20
C THR A 774 39.11 -32.45 11.14
N PHE A 775 38.34 -31.51 10.60
CA PHE A 775 36.88 -31.59 10.53
C PHE A 775 36.46 -31.78 9.07
N PHE A 776 35.63 -32.78 8.84
CA PHE A 776 35.25 -33.20 7.51
C PHE A 776 33.74 -33.38 7.39
N GLU A 777 33.22 -33.23 6.18
CA GLU A 777 31.94 -33.79 5.79
C GLU A 777 32.09 -34.98 4.84
N ILE A 778 31.06 -35.81 4.80
CA ILE A 778 30.82 -36.80 3.77
C ILE A 778 29.39 -36.58 3.27
N SER A 779 29.26 -36.13 2.01
CA SER A 779 27.97 -35.92 1.35
C SER A 779 28.10 -36.22 -0.15
N PRO A 780 27.32 -37.16 -0.71
CA PRO A 780 26.36 -38.02 -0.03
C PRO A 780 27.06 -39.09 0.85
N PHE A 781 26.43 -39.47 1.96
CA PHE A 781 26.91 -40.53 2.84
C PHE A 781 26.11 -41.84 2.65
N SER A 782 26.81 -42.95 2.42
CA SER A 782 26.24 -44.30 2.40
C SER A 782 26.36 -44.98 3.78
N PRO A 783 25.26 -45.45 4.39
CA PRO A 783 25.30 -46.16 5.68
C PRO A 783 26.16 -47.42 5.72
N THR A 784 26.42 -48.04 4.58
CA THR A 784 27.20 -49.30 4.46
C THR A 784 28.62 -49.08 3.96
N THR A 785 28.81 -48.15 3.02
CA THR A 785 30.11 -47.96 2.34
C THR A 785 30.82 -46.66 2.70
N GLY A 786 30.12 -45.69 3.29
CA GLY A 786 30.67 -44.38 3.63
C GLY A 786 30.67 -43.42 2.45
N GLY A 787 31.77 -42.69 2.26
CA GLY A 787 31.97 -41.75 1.16
C GLY A 787 33.31 -41.02 1.25
N THR A 788 33.50 -39.95 0.48
CA THR A 788 34.77 -39.18 0.46
C THR A 788 34.76 -38.11 1.55
N LEU A 789 35.87 -37.99 2.28
CA LEU A 789 36.08 -36.92 3.27
C LEU A 789 36.41 -35.60 2.54
N ALA A 790 35.60 -34.57 2.76
CA ALA A 790 35.87 -33.20 2.32
C ALA A 790 36.23 -32.33 3.54
N ASP A 791 37.41 -31.69 3.51
CA ASP A 791 37.89 -30.83 4.60
C ASP A 791 37.07 -29.53 4.66
N LEU A 792 36.62 -29.18 5.87
CA LEU A 792 35.72 -28.06 6.13
C LEU A 792 36.42 -26.82 6.68
N ALA A 793 37.76 -26.79 6.69
CA ALA A 793 38.52 -25.66 7.22
C ALA A 793 38.19 -24.32 6.53
N SER A 794 37.95 -24.32 5.22
CA SER A 794 37.56 -23.12 4.46
C SER A 794 36.13 -22.63 4.74
N ASN A 795 35.30 -23.46 5.36
CA ASN A 795 33.89 -23.14 5.63
C ASN A 795 33.71 -22.38 6.95
N SER A 796 34.75 -22.33 7.80
CA SER A 796 34.74 -21.64 9.10
C SER A 796 33.58 -22.05 10.03
N PHE A 797 33.21 -23.33 10.04
CA PHE A 797 32.15 -23.85 10.91
C PHE A 797 32.54 -23.95 12.40
N GLY A 798 33.81 -23.75 12.72
CA GLY A 798 34.35 -23.92 14.05
C GLY A 798 34.62 -25.38 14.41
N ALA A 799 34.90 -25.64 15.68
CA ALA A 799 35.20 -26.97 16.17
C ALA A 799 33.92 -27.78 16.46
N PHE A 800 33.87 -29.01 15.95
CA PHE A 800 32.75 -29.92 16.16
C PHE A 800 32.74 -30.46 17.59
N ILE A 801 31.56 -30.44 18.23
CA ILE A 801 31.37 -31.12 19.51
C ILE A 801 31.21 -32.62 19.23
N LEU A 802 32.33 -33.30 19.00
CA LEU A 802 32.43 -34.74 18.80
C LEU A 802 33.50 -35.30 19.76
N GLU A 803 33.15 -36.37 20.47
CA GLU A 803 34.04 -37.06 21.39
C GLU A 803 34.12 -38.55 21.06
N ALA A 804 35.32 -39.12 21.19
CA ALA A 804 35.58 -40.55 21.07
C ALA A 804 35.94 -41.13 22.44
N GLU A 805 35.20 -42.15 22.87
CA GLU A 805 35.50 -42.91 24.09
C GLU A 805 36.37 -44.12 23.73
N ALA A 806 37.68 -44.02 23.94
CA ALA A 806 38.65 -45.01 23.47
C ALA A 806 39.56 -45.50 24.61
N ASN A 807 39.29 -46.70 25.09
CA ASN A 807 40.02 -47.36 26.18
C ASN A 807 41.31 -47.99 25.66
N ILE A 808 42.38 -48.04 26.46
CA ILE A 808 43.60 -48.75 26.07
C ILE A 808 43.30 -50.26 25.94
N ILE A 809 43.73 -50.89 24.85
CA ILE A 809 43.65 -52.35 24.73
C ILE A 809 44.70 -52.96 25.65
N LEU A 810 44.27 -53.52 26.78
CA LEU A 810 45.11 -54.39 27.59
C LEU A 810 45.18 -55.75 26.89
N ALA A 811 46.35 -56.09 26.34
CA ALA A 811 46.50 -57.30 25.56
C ALA A 811 46.08 -58.55 26.38
N THR A 812 45.14 -59.30 25.85
CA THR A 812 44.77 -60.64 26.31
C THR A 812 44.91 -61.56 25.12
N ASN A 813 45.73 -62.60 25.21
CA ASN A 813 45.79 -63.62 24.15
C ASN A 813 45.05 -64.93 24.53
N SER A 814 44.40 -64.96 25.71
CA SER A 814 43.54 -66.06 26.15
C SER A 814 42.27 -65.52 26.84
N ALA A 815 41.13 -65.60 26.14
CA ALA A 815 39.83 -65.23 26.70
C ALA A 815 39.43 -66.10 27.91
N ALA A 816 39.84 -67.38 27.91
CA ALA A 816 39.61 -68.30 29.03
C ALA A 816 40.38 -67.86 30.30
N LEU A 817 41.64 -67.47 30.15
CA LEU A 817 42.44 -66.96 31.28
C LEU A 817 41.93 -65.61 31.78
N SER A 818 41.38 -64.77 30.89
CA SER A 818 40.73 -63.52 31.29
C SER A 818 39.46 -63.76 32.12
N ALA A 819 38.59 -64.69 31.73
CA ALA A 819 37.40 -65.00 32.51
C ALA A 819 37.73 -65.61 33.89
N ALA A 820 38.85 -66.33 33.99
CA ALA A 820 39.31 -66.99 35.20
C ALA A 820 39.92 -66.04 36.25
N VAL A 821 40.30 -64.81 35.89
CA VAL A 821 41.13 -63.94 36.73
C VAL A 821 40.37 -62.70 37.23
N SER A 822 40.30 -62.58 38.56
CA SER A 822 39.74 -61.44 39.29
C SER A 822 40.79 -60.82 40.23
N VAL A 823 40.81 -59.49 40.34
CA VAL A 823 41.79 -58.75 41.15
C VAL A 823 41.04 -57.82 42.10
N TYR A 824 41.22 -58.00 43.42
CA TYR A 824 40.53 -57.18 44.42
C TYR A 824 41.27 -57.09 45.77
N PRO A 825 41.11 -56.00 46.53
CA PRO A 825 40.49 -54.75 46.10
C PRO A 825 41.33 -54.06 45.01
N ASN A 826 40.68 -53.37 44.07
CA ASN A 826 41.31 -52.54 43.05
C ASN A 826 40.38 -51.33 42.80
N PRO A 827 40.72 -50.11 43.28
CA PRO A 827 42.02 -49.68 43.80
C PRO A 827 42.46 -50.33 45.14
N SER A 828 43.77 -50.36 45.42
CA SER A 828 44.37 -51.01 46.59
C SER A 828 45.40 -50.14 47.33
N PRO A 829 45.49 -50.21 48.67
CA PRO A 829 46.58 -49.60 49.45
C PRO A 829 47.91 -50.38 49.38
N GLY A 830 48.03 -51.37 48.47
CA GLY A 830 49.25 -52.16 48.27
C GLY A 830 49.13 -53.64 48.63
N ARG A 831 48.00 -54.11 49.17
CA ARG A 831 47.72 -55.54 49.36
C ARG A 831 46.57 -55.95 48.44
N VAL A 832 46.85 -56.87 47.52
CA VAL A 832 45.94 -57.26 46.44
C VAL A 832 45.73 -58.76 46.46
N THR A 833 44.48 -59.21 46.34
CA THR A 833 44.15 -60.61 46.10
C THR A 833 43.92 -60.82 44.61
N LEU A 834 44.70 -61.72 44.02
CA LEU A 834 44.49 -62.26 42.69
C LEU A 834 43.80 -63.62 42.83
N GLU A 835 42.51 -63.64 42.54
CA GLU A 835 41.73 -64.88 42.49
C GLU A 835 41.76 -65.45 41.08
N VAL A 836 42.18 -66.72 40.97
CA VAL A 836 42.20 -67.48 39.72
C VAL A 836 41.26 -68.67 39.87
N ARG A 837 40.21 -68.76 39.04
CA ARG A 837 39.20 -69.85 39.05
C ARG A 837 39.09 -70.52 37.70
N GLU A 838 39.23 -71.84 37.68
CA GLU A 838 39.07 -72.71 36.51
C GLU A 838 39.92 -72.30 35.29
N ALA A 839 41.15 -71.80 35.51
CA ALA A 839 42.02 -71.41 34.40
C ALA A 839 42.49 -72.59 33.54
N LYS A 840 42.39 -73.84 34.06
CA LYS A 840 42.82 -75.10 33.40
C LYS A 840 44.26 -75.00 32.87
N ALA A 841 45.14 -74.37 33.65
CA ALA A 841 46.50 -74.07 33.22
C ALA A 841 47.31 -75.37 32.98
N GLN A 842 47.87 -75.52 31.77
CA GLN A 842 48.71 -76.67 31.36
C GLN A 842 50.18 -76.52 31.81
N GLY A 843 50.49 -75.54 32.68
CA GLY A 843 51.83 -75.21 33.18
C GLY A 843 51.80 -74.16 34.30
N PRO A 844 52.94 -73.78 34.89
CA PRO A 844 52.99 -72.86 36.04
C PRO A 844 52.40 -71.49 35.68
N LEU A 845 51.48 -71.00 36.50
CA LEU A 845 50.93 -69.65 36.37
C LEU A 845 51.88 -68.64 37.03
N GLN A 846 52.20 -67.59 36.30
CA GLN A 846 53.08 -66.51 36.73
C GLN A 846 52.36 -65.18 36.63
N VAL A 847 52.67 -64.27 37.55
CA VAL A 847 52.20 -62.90 37.54
C VAL A 847 53.39 -61.97 37.41
N GLN A 848 53.24 -60.96 36.58
CA GLN A 848 54.19 -59.89 36.37
C GLN A 848 53.46 -58.57 36.52
N VAL A 849 53.91 -57.71 37.43
CA VAL A 849 53.42 -56.33 37.55
C VAL A 849 54.46 -55.43 36.91
N THR A 850 54.01 -54.60 35.98
CA THR A 850 54.84 -53.60 35.29
C THR A 850 54.33 -52.20 35.59
N ASN A 851 55.25 -51.23 35.65
CA ASN A 851 54.87 -49.82 35.64
C ASN A 851 54.49 -49.38 34.21
N LEU A 852 54.00 -48.14 34.05
CA LEU A 852 53.60 -47.60 32.74
C LEU A 852 54.76 -47.44 31.73
N LEU A 853 56.02 -47.52 32.19
CA LEU A 853 57.21 -47.54 31.33
C LEU A 853 57.55 -48.96 30.83
N GLY A 854 56.75 -49.97 31.18
CA GLY A 854 56.98 -51.37 30.81
C GLY A 854 58.04 -52.07 31.66
N GLN A 855 58.58 -51.42 32.70
CA GLN A 855 59.55 -52.03 33.60
C GLN A 855 58.83 -52.97 34.55
N VAL A 856 59.40 -54.15 34.75
CA VAL A 856 58.89 -55.16 35.67
C VAL A 856 59.24 -54.75 37.09
N VAL A 857 58.22 -54.51 37.90
CA VAL A 857 58.37 -54.03 39.29
C VAL A 857 58.01 -55.09 40.33
N HIS A 858 57.31 -56.15 39.93
CA HIS A 858 57.03 -57.30 40.79
C HIS A 858 56.77 -58.56 39.94
N THR A 859 57.14 -59.72 40.47
CA THR A 859 56.81 -61.03 39.87
C THR A 859 56.47 -62.04 40.96
N ALA A 860 55.46 -62.87 40.73
CA ALA A 860 55.07 -63.92 41.66
C ALA A 860 54.53 -65.15 40.93
N ALA A 861 54.82 -66.35 41.46
CA ALA A 861 54.15 -67.57 41.03
C ALA A 861 52.77 -67.64 41.69
N VAL A 862 51.75 -68.04 40.93
CA VAL A 862 50.37 -68.14 41.42
C VAL A 862 49.77 -69.51 41.11
N ARG A 863 48.76 -69.89 41.89
CA ARG A 863 48.07 -71.18 41.76
C ARG A 863 46.70 -70.97 41.13
N ASP A 864 46.32 -71.92 40.27
CA ASP A 864 44.95 -72.03 39.75
C ASP A 864 44.01 -72.50 40.87
N ASN A 865 42.72 -72.16 40.76
CA ASN A 865 41.68 -72.43 41.77
C ASN A 865 42.06 -71.97 43.19
N ALA A 866 42.73 -70.83 43.30
CA ALA A 866 43.22 -70.29 44.57
C ALA A 866 43.14 -68.77 44.61
N GLN A 867 43.10 -68.25 45.84
CA GLN A 867 43.32 -66.84 46.12
C GLN A 867 44.81 -66.60 46.38
N ASN A 868 45.44 -65.83 45.50
CA ASN A 868 46.87 -65.53 45.56
C ASN A 868 47.05 -64.12 46.12
N LYS A 869 47.75 -63.99 47.25
CA LYS A 869 47.99 -62.68 47.88
C LYS A 869 49.26 -62.06 47.31
N LEU A 870 49.14 -60.88 46.73
CA LEU A 870 50.25 -60.07 46.21
C LEU A 870 50.50 -58.90 47.16
N ASP A 871 51.73 -58.80 47.66
CA ASP A 871 52.18 -57.66 48.47
C ASP A 871 52.97 -56.68 47.57
N LEU A 872 52.35 -55.54 47.31
CA LEU A 872 52.83 -54.46 46.47
C LEU A 872 52.97 -53.16 47.28
N SER A 873 52.96 -53.26 48.61
CA SER A 873 53.06 -52.12 49.53
C SER A 873 54.37 -51.35 49.42
N GLY A 874 55.39 -51.88 48.74
CA GLY A 874 56.64 -51.18 48.42
C GLY A 874 56.59 -50.27 47.18
N LEU A 875 55.55 -50.35 46.34
CA LEU A 875 55.45 -49.61 45.08
C LEU A 875 54.80 -48.23 45.27
N ALA A 876 55.14 -47.23 44.45
CA ALA A 876 54.56 -45.88 44.52
C ALA A 876 53.06 -45.87 44.15
N GLU A 877 52.32 -44.84 44.56
CA GLU A 877 50.95 -44.61 44.08
C GLU A 877 50.93 -44.45 42.55
N GLY A 878 49.92 -45.02 41.90
CA GLY A 878 49.80 -44.96 40.45
C GLY A 878 49.13 -46.17 39.81
N VAL A 879 49.11 -46.14 38.48
CA VAL A 879 48.53 -47.21 37.66
C VAL A 879 49.62 -48.18 37.23
N TYR A 880 49.36 -49.47 37.43
CA TYR A 880 50.22 -50.59 37.09
C TYR A 880 49.49 -51.55 36.16
N VAL A 881 50.27 -52.36 35.46
CA VAL A 881 49.78 -53.37 34.55
C VAL A 881 50.15 -54.74 35.13
N LEU A 882 49.13 -55.49 35.58
CA LEU A 882 49.26 -56.85 36.09
C LEU A 882 49.02 -57.83 34.94
N ARG A 883 50.02 -58.64 34.62
CA ARG A 883 49.97 -59.70 33.60
C ARG A 883 49.96 -61.05 34.29
N VAL A 884 48.95 -61.88 34.04
CA VAL A 884 48.90 -63.30 34.45
C VAL A 884 49.18 -64.16 33.22
N GLN A 885 50.12 -65.11 33.31
CA GLN A 885 50.59 -65.91 32.19
C GLN A 885 50.77 -67.39 32.54
N THR A 886 50.42 -68.28 31.61
CA THR A 886 50.76 -69.72 31.62
C THR A 886 51.18 -70.13 30.20
N GLY A 887 52.42 -70.63 30.04
CA GLY A 887 52.99 -70.92 28.72
C GLY A 887 53.01 -69.68 27.80
N SER A 888 52.45 -69.82 26.60
CA SER A 888 52.25 -68.70 25.67
C SER A 888 50.99 -67.88 25.96
N GLN A 889 50.07 -68.35 26.81
CA GLN A 889 48.81 -67.68 27.12
C GLN A 889 48.97 -66.66 28.26
N TYR A 890 48.40 -65.47 28.12
CA TYR A 890 48.41 -64.39 29.10
C TYR A 890 47.15 -63.52 29.02
N THR A 891 46.82 -62.92 30.16
CA THR A 891 45.80 -61.88 30.32
C THR A 891 46.40 -60.71 31.10
N ILE A 892 45.90 -59.51 30.84
CA ILE A 892 46.37 -58.30 31.51
C ILE A 892 45.19 -57.63 32.23
N ARG A 893 45.48 -57.06 33.41
CA ARG A 893 44.57 -56.27 34.24
C ARG A 893 45.25 -54.97 34.63
N GLN A 894 44.50 -53.88 34.61
CA GLN A 894 44.93 -52.64 35.23
C GLN A 894 44.84 -52.81 36.75
N LEU A 895 45.87 -52.37 37.45
CA LEU A 895 45.93 -52.33 38.91
C LEU A 895 46.22 -50.90 39.36
N VAL A 896 45.39 -50.34 40.23
CA VAL A 896 45.56 -48.97 40.75
C VAL A 896 45.97 -49.04 42.22
N LEU A 897 47.11 -48.44 42.56
CA LEU A 897 47.57 -48.29 43.94
C LEU A 897 47.31 -46.86 44.44
N THR A 898 46.59 -46.72 45.54
CA THR A 898 46.07 -45.45 46.09
C THR A 898 46.39 -45.33 47.59
N LYS A 899 47.67 -45.42 47.95
CA LYS A 899 48.10 -45.40 49.35
C LYS A 899 47.58 -44.19 50.13
#